data_AF-A0A8J8JWN7-F1
#
_entry.id   AF-A0A8J8JWN7-F1
#
_cell.length_a   1.000
_cell.length_b   1.000
_cell.length_c   1.000
_cell.angle_alpha   90.00
_cell.angle_beta   90.00
_cell.angle_gamma   90.00
#
_symmetry.space_group_name_H-M   'P 1'
#
loop_
_entity.id
_entity.type
_entity.pdbx_description
1 polymer ?
#
loop_
_entity_poly.entity_id
_entity_poly.type
_entity_poly.pdbx_seq_one_letter_code
_entity_poly.pdbx_strand_id
1 'polypeptide(L)'
;MNKFTSKILAALFVFTICNATAQNIFPANGSAGVGTTAPNISALLEMVSTSKGLLIPRMTATQRNAIATPAIGLMIYQTNSTPGFYYYTGAAWTAMTPKSKGWLLTGNAGTSPAANFLGTTDAQALIFKVNNQLSGSLDYSSTANTSFGYKTLVSNTNFNNSAFGYQALFSNTTGGYNTAVGTYSLLNNTLGYQNTAIGSNSLQSNQNGNYNAAVGYGALLNNTTGGSNVAVGNTAMLNNIGGNNNIAAGFGALFTNTSGNLNTAIGKNSLYYNLTGSYSTAVGVYALEQNNADENTAIGAYSLQQNTTATGNTTVGAYSLANNTEGYNNTAEGNRALTFNSVGYKNTAVGFQALYSNESARDNTAMGANALVNNYGPNADGNSAFGSAALFSNTTGGGNTSIGYGSMSSNASGGDNTAIGYGSFENNTTGTENVAIGVRALNNNKTGNRNTAIGKFSNTNFIDNLTNATSIGYDAQVDASNKVRIGNTAVTSIGGQVTWTSFSDGRIKKDIKENVPGLKFINSLRPVTYHFDVAKQYALMGIKDSSSNYKEKFDIEKIAFTGFVAQEVDAAAKKMNFDFSGIDKTGKVMGLRYAEFVVPLVKAVQELSNENEAQKKINADLQKQIDELKLLITQNNQQAVNAMPTGISLEQNIPNPFNQSSTINYTIAEKFNSATIIITDNSGKTIKQFTLSSSGKGTVSIAKGSLANGLYHYSLYVNGKMVDSKKMEIIK
;
A
#
# COMPACT_ATOMS: atom_id res chain seq x y z
N MET A 1 -129.54 -27.91 79.71
CA MET A 1 -130.44 -27.44 80.79
C MET A 1 -131.06 -26.11 80.36
N ASN A 2 -132.41 -26.06 80.39
CA ASN A 2 -133.35 -24.91 80.36
C ASN A 2 -133.33 -23.95 79.14
N LYS A 3 -134.34 -23.88 78.26
CA LYS A 3 -135.81 -23.58 78.36
C LYS A 3 -136.17 -22.12 78.72
N PHE A 4 -137.26 -21.66 78.08
CA PHE A 4 -138.18 -20.53 78.33
C PHE A 4 -138.01 -19.29 77.42
N THR A 5 -138.80 -19.09 76.34
CA THR A 5 -140.20 -18.54 76.22
C THR A 5 -140.32 -17.08 76.66
N SER A 6 -141.12 -16.15 76.10
CA SER A 6 -142.06 -16.05 74.96
C SER A 6 -142.71 -14.65 75.01
N LYS A 7 -143.19 -14.11 73.86
CA LYS A 7 -144.45 -13.30 73.73
C LYS A 7 -144.45 -11.88 74.38
N ILE A 8 -145.15 -10.80 73.97
CA ILE A 8 -146.22 -10.52 72.99
C ILE A 8 -146.52 -8.99 72.93
N LEU A 9 -146.93 -8.50 71.74
CA LEU A 9 -147.88 -7.42 71.35
C LEU A 9 -147.65 -5.88 71.47
N ALA A 10 -148.25 -5.22 70.44
CA ALA A 10 -148.91 -3.90 70.35
C ALA A 10 -148.02 -2.65 70.11
N ALA A 11 -148.43 -1.60 69.38
CA ALA A 11 -149.45 -1.34 68.36
C ALA A 11 -149.13 0.05 67.73
N LEU A 12 -149.44 0.19 66.44
CA LEU A 12 -149.79 1.40 65.66
C LEU A 12 -148.99 2.74 65.72
N PHE A 13 -148.77 3.26 64.51
CA PHE A 13 -148.75 4.68 64.06
C PHE A 13 -147.43 5.51 64.06
N VAL A 14 -147.07 5.92 62.83
CA VAL A 14 -146.69 7.29 62.38
C VAL A 14 -145.21 7.66 62.10
N PHE A 15 -145.01 8.01 60.81
CA PHE A 15 -144.12 8.99 60.18
C PHE A 15 -142.58 8.80 60.08
N THR A 16 -142.17 8.55 58.83
CA THR A 16 -141.22 9.32 58.00
C THR A 16 -140.32 10.37 58.68
N ILE A 17 -139.00 10.26 58.48
CA ILE A 17 -138.10 11.27 57.87
C ILE A 17 -136.71 10.62 57.61
N CYS A 18 -136.11 11.06 56.49
CA CYS A 18 -134.80 10.73 55.93
C CYS A 18 -133.62 10.58 56.90
N ASN A 19 -132.69 9.69 56.53
CA ASN A 19 -131.25 9.92 56.61
C ASN A 19 -130.63 9.29 55.34
N ALA A 20 -130.45 10.08 54.29
CA ALA A 20 -129.20 10.81 54.01
C ALA A 20 -128.06 9.86 53.60
N THR A 21 -127.86 9.79 52.30
CA THR A 21 -126.66 9.27 51.63
C THR A 21 -125.40 9.92 52.22
N ALA A 22 -124.58 9.13 52.90
CA ALA A 22 -123.18 9.49 53.11
C ALA A 22 -122.42 9.21 51.81
N GLN A 23 -122.41 10.21 50.93
CA GLN A 23 -121.37 10.37 49.93
C GLN A 23 -120.03 10.47 50.67
N ASN A 24 -119.15 9.47 50.50
CA ASN A 24 -117.73 9.72 50.66
C ASN A 24 -117.28 10.51 49.43
N ILE A 25 -117.37 11.81 49.63
CA ILE A 25 -116.73 12.88 48.88
C ILE A 25 -115.24 12.56 48.75
N PHE A 26 -114.80 12.34 47.52
CA PHE A 26 -113.51 12.82 47.03
C PHE A 26 -113.80 13.68 45.78
N PRO A 27 -113.06 14.78 45.60
CA PRO A 27 -113.64 16.12 45.59
C PRO A 27 -113.84 16.67 44.18
N ALA A 28 -114.36 17.91 44.10
CA ALA A 28 -114.65 18.70 42.90
C ALA A 28 -113.47 18.95 41.91
N ASN A 29 -112.35 18.23 42.06
CA ASN A 29 -111.20 18.24 41.15
C ASN A 29 -110.98 16.89 40.43
N GLY A 30 -111.84 15.88 40.65
CA GLY A 30 -111.90 14.68 39.80
C GLY A 30 -110.94 13.53 40.14
N SER A 31 -110.28 13.50 41.31
CA SER A 31 -109.34 12.44 41.73
C SER A 31 -109.74 11.71 43.03
N ALA A 32 -109.31 10.45 43.19
CA ALA A 32 -109.55 9.59 44.36
C ALA A 32 -108.24 9.29 45.12
N GLY A 33 -108.24 9.47 46.44
CA GLY A 33 -107.12 9.12 47.32
C GLY A 33 -107.43 7.90 48.19
N VAL A 34 -106.51 6.95 48.31
CA VAL A 34 -106.61 5.82 49.25
C VAL A 34 -105.40 5.84 50.20
N GLY A 35 -105.65 6.15 51.47
CA GLY A 35 -104.58 6.36 52.46
C GLY A 35 -103.99 7.78 52.47
N THR A 36 -104.54 8.70 51.67
CA THR A 36 -104.25 10.14 51.67
C THR A 36 -105.53 10.93 51.45
N THR A 37 -105.65 12.10 52.07
CA THR A 37 -106.78 13.03 51.90
C THR A 37 -106.51 14.14 50.90
N ALA A 38 -105.27 14.26 50.42
CA ALA A 38 -104.84 15.23 49.42
C ALA A 38 -104.09 14.51 48.30
N PRO A 39 -104.80 13.74 47.44
CA PRO A 39 -104.16 13.14 46.27
C PRO A 39 -103.56 14.24 45.39
N ASN A 40 -102.38 13.98 44.84
CA ASN A 40 -101.67 14.88 43.95
C ASN A 40 -102.58 15.30 42.80
N ILE A 41 -102.62 16.61 42.51
CA ILE A 41 -103.53 17.19 41.53
C ILE A 41 -103.40 16.59 40.12
N SER A 42 -102.25 15.98 39.78
CA SER A 42 -102.04 15.32 38.48
C SER A 42 -102.40 13.82 38.46
N ALA A 43 -102.84 13.23 39.58
CA ALA A 43 -103.16 11.81 39.69
C ALA A 43 -104.67 11.58 39.84
N LEU A 44 -105.25 10.70 39.01
CA LEU A 44 -106.65 10.27 39.16
C LEU A 44 -106.83 9.34 40.38
N LEU A 45 -105.82 8.54 40.69
CA LEU A 45 -105.78 7.65 41.84
C LEU A 45 -104.39 7.71 42.48
N GLU A 46 -104.32 8.17 43.74
CA GLU A 46 -103.12 8.07 44.56
C GLU A 46 -103.35 7.12 45.73
N MET A 47 -102.43 6.17 45.93
CA MET A 47 -102.48 5.21 47.02
C MET A 47 -101.22 5.32 47.87
N VAL A 48 -101.38 5.68 49.15
CA VAL A 48 -100.26 5.83 50.09
C VAL A 48 -100.39 4.77 51.18
N SER A 49 -99.39 3.90 51.29
CA SER A 49 -99.29 2.92 52.36
C SER A 49 -97.83 2.52 52.59
N THR A 50 -97.44 2.36 53.86
CA THR A 50 -96.11 1.86 54.25
C THR A 50 -96.08 0.35 54.47
N SER A 51 -97.24 -0.33 54.43
CA SER A 51 -97.36 -1.75 54.79
C SER A 51 -98.24 -2.59 53.85
N LYS A 52 -98.98 -1.97 52.92
CA LYS A 52 -99.84 -2.64 51.93
C LYS A 52 -99.46 -2.15 50.52
N GLY A 53 -99.54 -3.04 49.53
CA GLY A 53 -99.31 -2.71 48.12
C GLY A 53 -100.60 -2.67 47.30
N LEU A 54 -100.47 -2.29 46.03
CA LEU A 54 -101.54 -2.45 45.05
C LEU A 54 -101.49 -3.87 44.46
N LEU A 55 -102.57 -4.62 44.60
CA LEU A 55 -102.75 -5.87 43.88
C LEU A 55 -103.55 -5.60 42.60
N ILE A 56 -102.86 -5.56 41.46
CA ILE A 56 -103.53 -5.44 40.15
C ILE A 56 -104.10 -6.79 39.68
N PRO A 57 -105.00 -6.83 38.69
CA PRO A 57 -105.58 -8.07 38.19
C PRO A 57 -104.50 -9.09 37.80
N ARG A 58 -104.57 -10.26 38.44
CA ARG A 58 -103.67 -11.40 38.21
C ARG A 58 -104.35 -12.39 37.29
N MET A 59 -103.68 -12.75 36.21
CA MET A 59 -104.29 -13.62 35.20
C MET A 59 -103.23 -14.41 34.43
N THR A 60 -103.63 -15.51 33.80
CA THR A 60 -102.75 -16.28 32.90
C THR A 60 -102.57 -15.58 31.55
N ALA A 61 -101.56 -15.95 30.78
CA ALA A 61 -101.34 -15.45 29.42
C ALA A 61 -102.58 -15.62 28.53
N THR A 62 -103.29 -16.76 28.66
CA THR A 62 -104.54 -17.03 27.92
C THR A 62 -105.65 -16.06 28.34
N GLN A 63 -105.83 -15.84 29.65
CA GLN A 63 -106.82 -14.89 30.17
C GLN A 63 -106.49 -13.44 29.78
N ARG A 64 -105.22 -13.06 29.81
CA ARG A 64 -104.73 -11.76 29.34
C ARG A 64 -105.02 -11.54 27.86
N ASN A 65 -104.76 -12.55 27.01
CA ASN A 65 -105.01 -12.47 25.57
C ASN A 65 -106.50 -12.49 25.23
N ALA A 66 -107.36 -12.97 26.13
CA ALA A 66 -108.80 -12.96 25.97
C ALA A 66 -109.45 -11.60 26.29
N ILE A 67 -108.68 -10.62 26.78
CA ILE A 67 -109.17 -9.25 26.96
C ILE A 67 -109.42 -8.65 25.58
N ALA A 68 -110.69 -8.48 25.21
CA ALA A 68 -111.08 -7.81 23.99
C ALA A 68 -110.74 -6.31 24.08
N THR A 69 -110.11 -5.77 23.02
CA THR A 69 -109.75 -4.35 22.89
C THR A 69 -109.12 -3.74 24.16
N PRO A 70 -107.96 -4.24 24.64
CA PRO A 70 -107.35 -3.71 25.86
C PRO A 70 -106.97 -2.23 25.69
N ALA A 71 -107.20 -1.42 26.72
CA ALA A 71 -106.81 -0.01 26.68
C ALA A 71 -105.28 0.15 26.68
N ILE A 72 -104.76 1.17 25.97
CA ILE A 72 -103.33 1.54 26.03
C ILE A 72 -102.98 1.89 27.47
N GLY A 73 -101.91 1.29 28.01
CA GLY A 73 -101.48 1.44 29.38
C GLY A 73 -102.17 0.51 30.39
N LEU A 74 -103.11 -0.35 29.96
CA LEU A 74 -103.78 -1.30 30.86
C LEU A 74 -102.75 -2.25 31.49
N MET A 75 -102.68 -2.28 32.81
CA MET A 75 -101.71 -3.08 33.57
C MET A 75 -102.34 -4.34 34.17
N ILE A 76 -101.62 -5.46 34.07
CA ILE A 76 -101.97 -6.73 34.70
C ILE A 76 -100.71 -7.39 35.27
N TYR A 77 -100.89 -8.36 36.16
CA TYR A 77 -99.81 -9.24 36.58
C TYR A 77 -100.06 -10.63 35.97
N GLN A 78 -99.20 -11.04 35.04
CA GLN A 78 -99.31 -12.36 34.44
C GLN A 78 -98.80 -13.41 35.43
N THR A 79 -99.51 -14.51 35.60
CA THR A 79 -99.19 -15.54 36.61
C THR A 79 -98.47 -16.77 36.06
N ASN A 80 -98.44 -16.96 34.73
CA ASN A 80 -97.80 -18.07 34.06
C ASN A 80 -97.05 -17.60 32.79
N SER A 81 -96.35 -18.50 32.09
CA SER A 81 -95.70 -18.21 30.80
C SER A 81 -94.87 -16.90 30.80
N THR A 82 -93.94 -16.82 31.75
CA THR A 82 -93.22 -15.61 32.22
C THR A 82 -94.08 -14.74 33.15
N PRO A 83 -94.12 -15.06 34.46
CA PRO A 83 -94.83 -14.25 35.45
C PRO A 83 -94.22 -12.85 35.61
N GLY A 84 -95.04 -11.82 35.77
CA GLY A 84 -94.58 -10.46 35.97
C GLY A 84 -95.64 -9.41 35.67
N PHE A 85 -95.28 -8.14 35.87
CA PHE A 85 -96.13 -7.00 35.49
C PHE A 85 -96.09 -6.82 33.97
N TYR A 86 -97.25 -6.65 33.35
CA TYR A 86 -97.40 -6.34 31.92
C TYR A 86 -98.28 -5.12 31.76
N TYR A 87 -98.03 -4.34 30.71
CA TYR A 87 -98.96 -3.32 30.24
C TYR A 87 -99.24 -3.47 28.75
N TYR A 88 -100.43 -3.05 28.32
CA TYR A 88 -100.77 -3.06 26.90
C TYR A 88 -100.26 -1.79 26.21
N THR A 89 -99.51 -1.93 25.12
CA THR A 89 -98.92 -0.80 24.39
C THR A 89 -99.86 -0.18 23.35
N GLY A 90 -101.05 -0.76 23.14
CA GLY A 90 -101.92 -0.47 22.01
C GLY A 90 -101.79 -1.45 20.85
N ALA A 91 -100.70 -2.21 20.83
CA ALA A 91 -100.49 -3.28 19.86
C ALA A 91 -100.30 -4.64 20.54
N ALA A 92 -99.55 -4.69 21.65
CA ALA A 92 -99.22 -5.93 22.33
C ALA A 92 -99.10 -5.74 23.85
N TRP A 93 -99.18 -6.86 24.57
CA TRP A 93 -98.85 -6.91 25.99
C TRP A 93 -97.32 -6.99 26.17
N THR A 94 -96.75 -5.99 26.84
CA THR A 94 -95.31 -5.85 27.07
C THR A 94 -94.99 -5.98 28.56
N ALA A 95 -93.99 -6.79 28.91
CA ALA A 95 -93.54 -6.96 30.29
C ALA A 95 -92.81 -5.71 30.80
N MET A 96 -93.13 -5.28 32.03
CA MET A 96 -92.31 -4.30 32.76
C MET A 96 -91.10 -5.02 33.33
N THR A 97 -89.97 -4.89 32.63
CA THR A 97 -88.69 -5.42 33.08
C THR A 97 -87.88 -4.31 33.76
N PRO A 98 -87.04 -4.63 34.77
CA PRO A 98 -86.11 -3.66 35.33
C PRO A 98 -85.27 -3.03 34.21
N LYS A 99 -85.01 -1.72 34.29
CA LYS A 99 -84.11 -1.04 33.35
C LYS A 99 -82.78 -1.78 33.33
N SER A 100 -82.38 -2.26 32.15
CA SER A 100 -81.08 -2.91 31.94
C SER A 100 -79.97 -2.04 32.52
N LYS A 101 -79.17 -2.61 33.44
CA LYS A 101 -77.92 -2.01 33.94
C LYS A 101 -76.73 -2.29 33.00
N GLY A 102 -76.99 -2.70 31.76
CA GLY A 102 -75.96 -3.01 30.79
C GLY A 102 -75.30 -1.76 30.21
N TRP A 103 -74.19 -1.98 29.52
CA TRP A 103 -73.65 -0.97 28.61
C TRP A 103 -74.58 -0.84 27.41
N LEU A 104 -75.16 0.34 27.18
CA LEU A 104 -76.04 0.57 26.04
C LEU A 104 -75.21 0.60 24.75
N LEU A 105 -75.80 0.15 23.64
CA LEU A 105 -75.18 0.22 22.30
C LEU A 105 -74.87 1.66 21.88
N THR A 106 -75.62 2.62 22.42
CA THR A 106 -75.43 4.06 22.19
C THR A 106 -74.49 4.70 23.22
N GLY A 107 -73.92 3.92 24.14
CA GLY A 107 -73.14 4.43 25.27
C GLY A 107 -74.00 4.90 26.45
N ASN A 108 -73.34 5.07 27.59
CA ASN A 108 -73.95 5.47 28.87
C ASN A 108 -73.49 6.89 29.24
N ALA A 109 -74.41 7.75 29.70
CA ALA A 109 -74.10 9.07 30.26
C ALA A 109 -74.07 9.04 31.79
N GLY A 110 -73.31 9.94 32.44
CA GLY A 110 -73.24 10.07 33.90
C GLY A 110 -72.44 8.97 34.60
N THR A 111 -71.47 8.36 33.92
CA THR A 111 -70.62 7.32 34.50
C THR A 111 -69.60 7.88 35.50
N SER A 112 -69.24 7.09 36.50
CA SER A 112 -68.12 7.33 37.43
C SER A 112 -67.04 6.27 37.23
N PRO A 113 -65.78 6.65 36.94
CA PRO A 113 -64.69 5.68 36.75
C PRO A 113 -64.48 4.70 37.92
N ALA A 114 -64.84 5.08 39.15
CA ALA A 114 -64.72 4.21 40.33
C ALA A 114 -65.86 3.19 40.47
N ALA A 115 -67.02 3.44 39.83
CA ALA A 115 -68.24 2.64 40.01
C ALA A 115 -68.72 1.96 38.73
N ASN A 116 -68.29 2.44 37.55
CA ASN A 116 -68.80 1.97 36.26
C ASN A 116 -67.64 1.61 35.34
N PHE A 117 -67.61 0.35 34.90
CA PHE A 117 -66.63 -0.17 33.97
C PHE A 117 -67.27 -1.21 33.06
N LEU A 118 -66.64 -1.44 31.90
CA LEU A 118 -66.91 -2.58 31.04
C LEU A 118 -65.85 -3.65 31.34
N GLY A 119 -66.23 -4.75 31.98
CA GLY A 119 -65.29 -5.78 32.40
C GLY A 119 -65.91 -6.82 33.32
N THR A 120 -65.05 -7.61 33.94
CA THR A 120 -65.38 -8.68 34.89
C THR A 120 -65.01 -8.25 36.32
N THR A 121 -65.68 -8.81 37.32
CA THR A 121 -65.35 -8.62 38.76
C THR A 121 -64.67 -9.85 39.37
N ASP A 122 -64.64 -10.95 38.61
CA ASP A 122 -64.03 -12.20 39.00
C ASP A 122 -62.72 -12.42 38.23
N ALA A 123 -62.10 -13.55 38.52
CA ALA A 123 -60.85 -13.97 37.93
C ALA A 123 -61.11 -14.58 36.53
N GLN A 124 -61.78 -13.84 35.64
CA GLN A 124 -62.04 -14.24 34.26
C GLN A 124 -61.66 -13.12 33.28
N ALA A 125 -61.13 -13.48 32.11
CA ALA A 125 -60.77 -12.54 31.07
C ALA A 125 -61.99 -11.85 30.44
N LEU A 126 -61.83 -10.60 30.01
CA LEU A 126 -62.84 -9.92 29.19
C LEU A 126 -62.66 -10.32 27.72
N ILE A 127 -63.66 -11.01 27.16
CA ILE A 127 -63.62 -11.54 25.79
C ILE A 127 -64.52 -10.74 24.85
N PHE A 128 -63.94 -10.29 23.73
CA PHE A 128 -64.66 -9.73 22.59
C PHE A 128 -64.81 -10.80 21.51
N LYS A 129 -66.02 -10.96 20.94
CA LYS A 129 -66.29 -11.91 19.85
C LYS A 129 -66.98 -11.26 18.67
N VAL A 130 -66.68 -11.74 17.46
CA VAL A 130 -67.43 -11.46 16.23
C VAL A 130 -67.74 -12.79 15.56
N ASN A 131 -68.99 -13.03 15.18
CA ASN A 131 -69.43 -14.31 14.60
C ASN A 131 -69.00 -15.55 15.43
N ASN A 132 -69.09 -15.44 16.76
CA ASN A 132 -68.64 -16.45 17.74
C ASN A 132 -67.15 -16.84 17.63
N GLN A 133 -66.31 -16.03 17.00
CA GLN A 133 -64.86 -16.17 16.99
C GLN A 133 -64.23 -15.19 17.98
N LEU A 134 -63.10 -15.57 18.58
CA LEU A 134 -62.31 -14.67 19.42
C LEU A 134 -61.84 -13.48 18.59
N SER A 135 -62.17 -12.27 19.05
CA SER A 135 -61.81 -11.01 18.39
C SER A 135 -61.10 -10.04 19.34
N GLY A 136 -60.90 -10.42 20.59
CA GLY A 136 -60.10 -9.71 21.57
C GLY A 136 -60.17 -10.37 22.94
N SER A 137 -59.09 -10.30 23.69
CA SER A 137 -58.98 -10.82 25.06
C SER A 137 -58.21 -9.83 25.90
N LEU A 138 -58.70 -9.52 27.09
CA LEU A 138 -57.94 -8.84 28.15
C LEU A 138 -57.83 -9.80 29.33
N ASP A 139 -56.71 -10.51 29.43
CA ASP A 139 -56.43 -11.44 30.53
C ASP A 139 -55.88 -10.70 31.76
N TYR A 140 -56.16 -11.22 32.95
CA TYR A 140 -55.82 -10.60 34.24
C TYR A 140 -54.83 -11.44 35.10
N SER A 141 -54.45 -12.66 34.68
CA SER A 141 -53.69 -13.63 35.51
C SER A 141 -52.36 -14.06 34.90
N SER A 142 -51.83 -15.23 35.31
CA SER A 142 -50.57 -15.81 34.82
C SER A 142 -50.50 -15.98 33.29
N THR A 143 -51.62 -15.85 32.57
CA THR A 143 -51.64 -15.76 31.11
C THR A 143 -51.33 -14.37 30.58
N ALA A 144 -51.86 -13.30 31.18
CA ALA A 144 -51.57 -11.89 30.83
C ALA A 144 -51.48 -11.57 29.31
N ASN A 145 -52.29 -12.23 28.48
CA ASN A 145 -52.39 -11.94 27.05
C ASN A 145 -53.33 -10.76 26.81
N THR A 146 -53.01 -9.95 25.81
CA THR A 146 -53.85 -8.84 25.34
C THR A 146 -54.05 -8.97 23.84
N SER A 147 -55.29 -8.96 23.37
CA SER A 147 -55.56 -8.97 21.93
C SER A 147 -56.76 -8.15 21.48
N PHE A 148 -56.70 -7.71 20.22
CA PHE A 148 -57.80 -7.07 19.52
C PHE A 148 -57.69 -7.27 17.99
N GLY A 149 -58.72 -7.84 17.38
CA GLY A 149 -58.75 -8.21 15.96
C GLY A 149 -59.37 -9.58 15.75
N TYR A 150 -60.11 -9.75 14.65
CA TYR A 150 -60.82 -11.00 14.37
C TYR A 150 -59.86 -12.18 14.26
N LYS A 151 -60.16 -13.25 15.01
CA LYS A 151 -59.37 -14.49 15.11
C LYS A 151 -57.94 -14.26 15.61
N THR A 152 -57.74 -13.36 16.58
CA THR A 152 -56.46 -13.26 17.31
C THR A 152 -56.34 -14.35 18.38
N LEU A 153 -55.13 -14.87 18.61
CA LEU A 153 -54.81 -15.83 19.69
C LEU A 153 -55.70 -17.10 19.78
N VAL A 154 -56.25 -17.58 18.67
CA VAL A 154 -57.26 -18.67 18.68
C VAL A 154 -56.71 -19.99 19.24
N SER A 155 -55.47 -20.34 18.89
CA SER A 155 -54.82 -21.59 19.38
C SER A 155 -53.93 -21.38 20.61
N ASN A 156 -53.90 -20.16 21.17
CA ASN A 156 -52.95 -19.77 22.21
C ASN A 156 -53.19 -20.52 23.52
N THR A 157 -52.16 -21.22 24.00
CA THR A 157 -52.17 -21.93 25.29
C THR A 157 -51.17 -21.36 26.30
N ASN A 158 -50.43 -20.30 25.95
CA ASN A 158 -49.38 -19.71 26.80
C ASN A 158 -49.60 -18.21 27.10
N PHE A 159 -48.61 -17.55 27.69
CA PHE A 159 -48.74 -16.27 28.37
C PHE A 159 -47.95 -15.10 27.76
N ASN A 160 -48.31 -13.87 28.17
CA ASN A 160 -47.67 -12.59 27.88
C ASN A 160 -47.59 -12.24 26.38
N ASN A 161 -48.60 -12.62 25.59
CA ASN A 161 -48.68 -12.27 24.18
C ASN A 161 -49.55 -11.02 23.94
N SER A 162 -49.10 -10.14 23.05
CA SER A 162 -49.84 -8.96 22.57
C SER A 162 -50.19 -9.15 21.10
N ALA A 163 -51.48 -9.22 20.74
CA ALA A 163 -51.93 -9.51 19.37
C ALA A 163 -52.97 -8.51 18.85
N PHE A 164 -52.60 -7.67 17.90
CA PHE A 164 -53.45 -6.63 17.34
C PHE A 164 -53.56 -6.76 15.82
N GLY A 165 -54.74 -7.06 15.27
CA GLY A 165 -54.97 -7.20 13.83
C GLY A 165 -55.66 -8.51 13.44
N TYR A 166 -56.04 -8.63 12.16
CA TYR A 166 -56.72 -9.83 11.66
C TYR A 166 -55.77 -11.04 11.68
N GLN A 167 -56.16 -12.11 12.39
CA GLN A 167 -55.40 -13.35 12.54
C GLN A 167 -53.95 -13.18 13.06
N ALA A 168 -53.67 -12.15 13.87
CA ALA A 168 -52.39 -12.04 14.56
C ALA A 168 -52.24 -13.15 15.62
N LEU A 169 -51.09 -13.85 15.62
CA LEU A 169 -50.81 -15.00 16.50
C LEU A 169 -51.89 -16.11 16.47
N PHE A 170 -52.50 -16.36 15.31
CA PHE A 170 -53.61 -17.32 15.17
C PHE A 170 -53.25 -18.75 15.62
N SER A 171 -52.11 -19.27 15.13
CA SER A 171 -51.68 -20.66 15.36
C SER A 171 -50.76 -20.82 16.57
N ASN A 172 -50.50 -19.76 17.34
CA ASN A 172 -49.60 -19.79 18.49
C ASN A 172 -50.07 -20.85 19.48
N THR A 173 -49.26 -21.86 19.81
CA THR A 173 -49.63 -22.86 20.80
C THR A 173 -48.93 -22.55 22.11
N THR A 174 -47.63 -22.84 22.22
CA THR A 174 -46.85 -22.67 23.45
C THR A 174 -45.88 -21.49 23.42
N GLY A 175 -45.88 -20.66 22.36
CA GLY A 175 -45.04 -19.46 22.31
C GLY A 175 -45.49 -18.37 23.29
N GLY A 176 -44.57 -17.81 24.07
CA GLY A 176 -44.84 -16.72 25.03
C GLY A 176 -44.06 -15.44 24.72
N TYR A 177 -44.46 -14.32 25.34
CA TYR A 177 -43.80 -13.02 25.20
C TYR A 177 -43.73 -12.47 23.77
N ASN A 178 -44.69 -12.82 22.92
CA ASN A 178 -44.71 -12.34 21.54
C ASN A 178 -45.55 -11.06 21.40
N THR A 179 -45.09 -10.11 20.59
CA THR A 179 -45.85 -8.93 20.16
C THR A 179 -46.14 -9.04 18.67
N ALA A 180 -47.41 -9.08 18.28
CA ALA A 180 -47.87 -9.16 16.90
C ALA A 180 -48.86 -8.01 16.63
N VAL A 181 -48.49 -7.10 15.73
CA VAL A 181 -49.31 -5.95 15.34
C VAL A 181 -49.41 -5.90 13.82
N GLY A 182 -50.58 -6.15 13.27
CA GLY A 182 -50.84 -6.18 11.83
C GLY A 182 -51.56 -7.44 11.39
N THR A 183 -52.14 -7.38 10.19
CA THR A 183 -52.80 -8.53 9.57
C THR A 183 -51.81 -9.65 9.31
N TYR A 184 -52.13 -10.87 9.76
CA TYR A 184 -51.28 -12.07 9.64
C TYR A 184 -49.90 -11.98 10.30
N SER A 185 -49.68 -11.03 11.21
CA SER A 185 -48.43 -10.95 11.97
C SER A 185 -48.29 -12.17 12.89
N LEU A 186 -47.16 -12.89 12.79
CA LEU A 186 -46.89 -14.14 13.50
C LEU A 186 -47.99 -15.23 13.34
N LEU A 187 -48.64 -15.29 12.17
CA LEU A 187 -49.78 -16.17 11.91
C LEU A 187 -49.51 -17.65 12.26
N ASN A 188 -48.39 -18.19 11.78
CA ASN A 188 -48.05 -19.62 11.89
C ASN A 188 -47.08 -19.93 13.05
N ASN A 189 -46.82 -18.97 13.96
CA ASN A 189 -46.02 -19.22 15.15
C ASN A 189 -46.63 -20.37 15.93
N THR A 190 -45.86 -21.38 16.33
CA THR A 190 -46.35 -22.48 17.16
C THR A 190 -45.63 -22.48 18.51
N LEU A 191 -44.30 -22.56 18.48
CA LEU A 191 -43.44 -22.67 19.68
C LEU A 191 -42.60 -21.40 19.93
N GLY A 192 -42.45 -20.53 18.93
CA GLY A 192 -41.55 -19.37 18.99
C GLY A 192 -41.87 -18.40 20.13
N TYR A 193 -40.86 -17.94 20.86
CA TYR A 193 -40.99 -17.04 22.00
C TYR A 193 -40.16 -15.75 21.85
N GLN A 194 -40.60 -14.69 22.54
CA GLN A 194 -39.94 -13.37 22.56
C GLN A 194 -39.74 -12.75 21.16
N ASN A 195 -40.72 -12.91 20.27
CA ASN A 195 -40.71 -12.29 18.95
C ASN A 195 -41.53 -10.98 18.94
N THR A 196 -41.05 -9.95 18.24
CA THR A 196 -41.77 -8.71 17.95
C THR A 196 -42.03 -8.63 16.45
N ALA A 197 -43.29 -8.51 16.02
CA ALA A 197 -43.71 -8.51 14.64
C ALA A 197 -44.73 -7.38 14.40
N ILE A 198 -44.30 -6.29 13.78
CA ILE A 198 -45.10 -5.08 13.55
C ILE A 198 -45.17 -4.83 12.05
N GLY A 199 -46.35 -5.00 11.45
CA GLY A 199 -46.60 -4.87 10.02
C GLY A 199 -47.38 -6.07 9.48
N SER A 200 -48.10 -5.87 8.37
CA SER A 200 -48.83 -6.97 7.72
C SER A 200 -47.86 -8.04 7.23
N ASN A 201 -48.18 -9.31 7.49
CA ASN A 201 -47.38 -10.49 7.16
C ASN A 201 -45.96 -10.50 7.77
N SER A 202 -45.68 -9.70 8.79
CA SER A 202 -44.39 -9.76 9.50
C SER A 202 -44.28 -11.08 10.27
N LEU A 203 -43.15 -11.79 10.10
CA LEU A 203 -42.91 -13.13 10.71
C LEU A 203 -44.03 -14.17 10.47
N GLN A 204 -44.75 -14.07 9.35
CA GLN A 204 -45.96 -14.88 9.10
C GLN A 204 -45.72 -16.40 9.22
N SER A 205 -44.59 -16.90 8.70
CA SER A 205 -44.28 -18.33 8.63
C SER A 205 -43.44 -18.86 9.80
N ASN A 206 -43.13 -18.03 10.79
CA ASN A 206 -42.31 -18.44 11.93
C ASN A 206 -42.97 -19.63 12.62
N GLN A 207 -42.24 -20.71 12.91
CA GLN A 207 -42.77 -21.86 13.65
C GLN A 207 -42.13 -21.89 15.03
N ASN A 208 -40.80 -21.92 15.07
CA ASN A 208 -40.02 -22.18 16.28
C ASN A 208 -38.91 -21.13 16.52
N GLY A 209 -38.74 -20.15 15.62
CA GLY A 209 -37.74 -19.10 15.74
C GLY A 209 -38.02 -18.18 16.93
N ASN A 210 -36.98 -17.84 17.68
CA ASN A 210 -37.08 -17.04 18.91
C ASN A 210 -36.30 -15.74 18.78
N TYR A 211 -36.63 -14.74 19.60
CA TYR A 211 -35.88 -13.48 19.69
C TYR A 211 -35.81 -12.68 18.38
N ASN A 212 -36.80 -12.82 17.50
CA ASN A 212 -36.82 -12.06 16.25
C ASN A 212 -37.56 -10.73 16.42
N ALA A 213 -37.04 -9.65 15.83
CA ALA A 213 -37.70 -8.36 15.73
C ALA A 213 -37.95 -8.01 14.25
N ALA A 214 -39.20 -8.01 13.81
CA ALA A 214 -39.64 -7.72 12.45
C ALA A 214 -40.55 -6.49 12.43
N VAL A 215 -40.13 -5.41 11.78
CA VAL A 215 -40.90 -4.17 11.68
C VAL A 215 -40.99 -3.75 10.20
N GLY A 216 -42.16 -3.92 9.60
CA GLY A 216 -42.43 -3.60 8.20
C GLY A 216 -43.37 -4.61 7.54
N TYR A 217 -43.89 -4.23 6.38
CA TYR A 217 -44.68 -5.15 5.55
C TYR A 217 -43.80 -6.30 5.05
N GLY A 218 -44.17 -7.54 5.38
CA GLY A 218 -43.47 -8.75 4.95
C GLY A 218 -42.04 -8.91 5.49
N ALA A 219 -41.66 -8.18 6.55
CA ALA A 219 -40.38 -8.38 7.21
C ALA A 219 -40.31 -9.80 7.82
N LEU A 220 -39.25 -10.56 7.52
CA LEU A 220 -39.09 -11.96 7.95
C LEU A 220 -40.26 -12.91 7.59
N LEU A 221 -40.99 -12.66 6.50
CA LEU A 221 -42.23 -13.38 6.16
C LEU A 221 -42.06 -14.91 6.10
N ASN A 222 -41.00 -15.41 5.45
CA ASN A 222 -40.75 -16.84 5.27
C ASN A 222 -39.84 -17.48 6.34
N ASN A 223 -39.48 -16.77 7.41
CA ASN A 223 -38.68 -17.33 8.50
C ASN A 223 -39.41 -18.51 9.13
N THR A 224 -38.78 -19.68 9.26
CA THR A 224 -39.42 -20.86 9.87
C THR A 224 -38.79 -21.20 11.21
N THR A 225 -37.45 -21.29 11.27
CA THR A 225 -36.69 -21.69 12.46
C THR A 225 -35.62 -20.69 12.88
N GLY A 226 -35.24 -19.74 12.02
CA GLY A 226 -34.22 -18.73 12.31
C GLY A 226 -34.55 -17.88 13.54
N GLY A 227 -33.56 -17.66 14.41
CA GLY A 227 -33.68 -16.89 15.64
C GLY A 227 -32.71 -15.72 15.73
N SER A 228 -32.99 -14.80 16.66
CA SER A 228 -32.18 -13.62 16.97
C SER A 228 -31.96 -12.68 15.77
N ASN A 229 -32.94 -12.59 14.85
CA ASN A 229 -32.85 -11.73 13.68
C ASN A 229 -33.57 -10.39 13.89
N VAL A 230 -33.02 -9.30 13.36
CA VAL A 230 -33.63 -7.95 13.38
C VAL A 230 -33.90 -7.48 11.96
N ALA A 231 -35.16 -7.46 11.52
CA ALA A 231 -35.60 -6.95 10.23
C ALA A 231 -36.41 -5.66 10.40
N VAL A 232 -35.93 -4.54 9.85
CA VAL A 232 -36.62 -3.25 9.86
C VAL A 232 -36.71 -2.69 8.44
N GLY A 233 -37.90 -2.74 7.84
CA GLY A 233 -38.13 -2.28 6.48
C GLY A 233 -39.16 -3.13 5.75
N ASN A 234 -39.68 -2.60 4.65
CA ASN A 234 -40.52 -3.37 3.73
C ASN A 234 -39.67 -4.52 3.14
N THR A 235 -40.17 -5.75 3.29
CA THR A 235 -39.56 -7.01 2.79
C THR A 235 -38.11 -7.27 3.24
N ALA A 236 -37.64 -6.63 4.32
CA ALA A 236 -36.35 -6.96 4.92
C ALA A 236 -36.34 -8.43 5.39
N MET A 237 -35.33 -9.20 4.99
CA MET A 237 -35.22 -10.64 5.27
C MET A 237 -36.44 -11.50 4.84
N LEU A 238 -37.14 -11.12 3.75
CA LEU A 238 -38.38 -11.80 3.35
C LEU A 238 -38.21 -13.31 3.17
N ASN A 239 -37.12 -13.77 2.56
CA ASN A 239 -36.82 -15.19 2.32
C ASN A 239 -35.79 -15.77 3.31
N ASN A 240 -35.73 -15.27 4.55
CA ASN A 240 -34.97 -15.98 5.58
C ASN A 240 -35.64 -17.32 5.89
N ILE A 241 -34.94 -18.45 5.88
CA ILE A 241 -35.55 -19.76 6.27
C ILE A 241 -35.04 -20.14 7.66
N GLY A 242 -33.73 -20.35 7.79
CA GLY A 242 -33.08 -20.83 9.02
C GLY A 242 -31.88 -20.01 9.50
N GLY A 243 -31.54 -18.90 8.81
CA GLY A 243 -30.44 -18.02 9.20
C GLY A 243 -30.69 -17.34 10.56
N ASN A 244 -29.63 -17.20 11.36
CA ASN A 244 -29.67 -16.67 12.72
C ASN A 244 -28.74 -15.45 12.90
N ASN A 245 -29.07 -14.62 13.88
CA ASN A 245 -28.25 -13.47 14.29
C ASN A 245 -27.98 -12.47 13.16
N ASN A 246 -28.93 -12.28 12.25
CA ASN A 246 -28.81 -11.33 11.15
C ASN A 246 -29.50 -10.00 11.49
N ILE A 247 -28.92 -8.89 11.04
CA ILE A 247 -29.49 -7.55 11.12
C ILE A 247 -29.76 -7.07 9.69
N ALA A 248 -31.00 -6.67 9.40
CA ALA A 248 -31.39 -6.09 8.12
C ALA A 248 -32.24 -4.84 8.34
N ALA A 249 -31.75 -3.68 7.91
CA ALA A 249 -32.44 -2.41 8.05
C ALA A 249 -32.49 -1.66 6.71
N GLY A 250 -33.65 -1.60 6.08
CA GLY A 250 -33.87 -0.97 4.78
C GLY A 250 -34.89 -1.73 3.92
N PHE A 251 -35.38 -1.09 2.86
CA PHE A 251 -36.23 -1.74 1.87
C PHE A 251 -35.44 -2.89 1.20
N GLY A 252 -35.95 -4.13 1.29
CA GLY A 252 -35.31 -5.30 0.68
C GLY A 252 -33.90 -5.62 1.20
N ALA A 253 -33.50 -5.10 2.37
CA ALA A 253 -32.22 -5.49 2.97
C ALA A 253 -32.23 -6.98 3.29
N LEU A 254 -31.17 -7.70 2.90
CA LEU A 254 -31.01 -9.14 3.09
C LEU A 254 -32.20 -9.98 2.56
N PHE A 255 -32.80 -9.56 1.43
CA PHE A 255 -34.07 -10.11 0.92
C PHE A 255 -34.05 -11.64 0.74
N THR A 256 -32.98 -12.20 0.16
CA THR A 256 -32.83 -13.65 -0.06
C THR A 256 -31.71 -14.22 0.80
N ASN A 257 -32.03 -14.74 1.99
CA ASN A 257 -31.07 -15.39 2.90
C ASN A 257 -31.52 -16.76 3.39
N THR A 258 -31.24 -17.86 2.69
CA THR A 258 -31.83 -19.15 3.11
C THR A 258 -31.24 -19.66 4.43
N SER A 259 -29.91 -19.63 4.60
CA SER A 259 -29.24 -20.14 5.81
C SER A 259 -28.05 -19.34 6.33
N GLY A 260 -27.71 -18.20 5.72
CA GLY A 260 -26.60 -17.36 6.16
C GLY A 260 -26.79 -16.80 7.58
N ASN A 261 -25.72 -16.73 8.36
CA ASN A 261 -25.74 -16.27 9.75
C ASN A 261 -24.84 -15.05 9.95
N LEU A 262 -25.13 -14.28 11.01
CA LEU A 262 -24.24 -13.20 11.49
C LEU A 262 -23.95 -12.13 10.42
N ASN A 263 -24.93 -11.84 9.57
CA ASN A 263 -24.84 -10.78 8.57
C ASN A 263 -25.46 -9.47 9.08
N THR A 264 -24.85 -8.34 8.72
CA THR A 264 -25.40 -7.00 8.95
C THR A 264 -25.64 -6.31 7.61
N ALA A 265 -26.88 -5.99 7.28
CA ALA A 265 -27.29 -5.33 6.04
C ALA A 265 -28.09 -4.05 6.34
N ILE A 266 -27.51 -2.88 6.09
CA ILE A 266 -28.13 -1.58 6.36
C ILE A 266 -28.15 -0.75 5.09
N GLY A 267 -29.34 -0.44 4.58
CA GLY A 267 -29.55 0.29 3.33
C GLY A 267 -30.46 -0.46 2.36
N LYS A 268 -31.03 0.26 1.40
CA LYS A 268 -31.90 -0.33 0.37
C LYS A 268 -31.13 -1.40 -0.41
N ASN A 269 -31.69 -2.61 -0.46
CA ASN A 269 -31.13 -3.77 -1.17
C ASN A 269 -29.66 -4.07 -0.81
N SER A 270 -29.23 -3.74 0.39
CA SER A 270 -27.95 -4.22 0.93
C SER A 270 -28.03 -5.73 1.15
N LEU A 271 -27.01 -6.48 0.74
CA LEU A 271 -26.97 -7.95 0.83
C LEU A 271 -28.19 -8.66 0.19
N TYR A 272 -28.79 -8.09 -0.86
CA TYR A 272 -30.11 -8.49 -1.37
C TYR A 272 -30.19 -9.99 -1.76
N TYR A 273 -29.17 -10.51 -2.46
CA TYR A 273 -29.04 -11.92 -2.80
C TYR A 273 -27.91 -12.55 -2.00
N ASN A 274 -28.23 -13.11 -0.83
CA ASN A 274 -27.28 -13.81 0.03
C ASN A 274 -27.71 -15.23 0.38
N LEU A 275 -27.58 -16.18 -0.56
CA LEU A 275 -28.15 -17.51 -0.37
C LEU A 275 -27.61 -18.19 0.92
N THR A 276 -26.29 -18.32 1.05
CA THR A 276 -25.65 -19.03 2.18
C THR A 276 -24.57 -18.25 2.92
N GLY A 277 -24.15 -17.08 2.41
CA GLY A 277 -23.03 -16.32 2.95
C GLY A 277 -23.24 -15.88 4.40
N SER A 278 -22.18 -15.91 5.20
CA SER A 278 -22.18 -15.56 6.63
C SER A 278 -21.10 -14.51 6.95
N TYR A 279 -21.20 -13.91 8.14
CA TYR A 279 -20.21 -12.95 8.67
C TYR A 279 -19.96 -11.72 7.77
N SER A 280 -20.93 -11.31 6.96
CA SER A 280 -20.79 -10.17 6.06
C SER A 280 -21.44 -8.90 6.61
N THR A 281 -20.79 -7.75 6.42
CA THR A 281 -21.30 -6.42 6.78
C THR A 281 -21.48 -5.59 5.53
N ALA A 282 -22.71 -5.20 5.22
CA ALA A 282 -23.08 -4.34 4.10
C ALA A 282 -23.80 -3.08 4.61
N VAL A 283 -23.21 -1.91 4.43
CA VAL A 283 -23.79 -0.62 4.83
C VAL A 283 -23.78 0.33 3.64
N GLY A 284 -24.95 0.56 3.04
CA GLY A 284 -25.11 1.39 1.86
C GLY A 284 -26.20 0.86 0.92
N VAL A 285 -26.63 1.70 -0.01
CA VAL A 285 -27.58 1.29 -1.05
C VAL A 285 -26.86 0.36 -2.03
N TYR A 286 -27.40 -0.85 -2.25
CA TYR A 286 -26.81 -1.90 -3.09
C TYR A 286 -25.39 -2.36 -2.69
N ALA A 287 -24.99 -2.15 -1.42
CA ALA A 287 -23.74 -2.74 -0.92
C ALA A 287 -23.88 -4.27 -0.87
N LEU A 288 -22.94 -5.01 -1.45
CA LEU A 288 -22.97 -6.49 -1.52
C LEU A 288 -24.28 -7.06 -2.11
N GLU A 289 -24.87 -6.39 -3.12
CA GLU A 289 -26.17 -6.78 -3.68
C GLU A 289 -26.24 -8.25 -4.11
N GLN A 290 -25.20 -8.74 -4.80
CA GLN A 290 -25.00 -10.16 -5.10
C GLN A 290 -23.87 -10.67 -4.20
N ASN A 291 -24.17 -11.48 -3.20
CA ASN A 291 -23.16 -12.08 -2.32
C ASN A 291 -23.45 -13.57 -2.10
N ASN A 292 -22.60 -14.49 -2.55
CA ASN A 292 -22.72 -15.90 -2.13
C ASN A 292 -21.44 -16.41 -1.48
N ALA A 293 -20.81 -15.55 -0.67
CA ALA A 293 -19.54 -15.77 -0.01
C ALA A 293 -19.53 -15.23 1.42
N ASP A 294 -18.58 -15.70 2.22
CA ASP A 294 -18.44 -15.33 3.64
C ASP A 294 -17.45 -14.17 3.86
N GLU A 295 -17.54 -13.53 5.03
CA GLU A 295 -16.51 -12.63 5.58
C GLU A 295 -16.24 -11.36 4.74
N ASN A 296 -17.26 -10.78 4.12
CA ASN A 296 -17.10 -9.55 3.33
C ASN A 296 -17.60 -8.30 4.09
N THR A 297 -16.80 -7.24 4.10
CA THR A 297 -17.19 -5.91 4.61
C THR A 297 -17.31 -4.93 3.46
N ALA A 298 -18.48 -4.31 3.30
CA ALA A 298 -18.77 -3.32 2.28
C ALA A 298 -19.53 -2.13 2.85
N ILE A 299 -18.86 -0.98 2.91
CA ILE A 299 -19.41 0.27 3.43
C ILE A 299 -19.38 1.33 2.34
N GLY A 300 -20.54 1.70 1.80
CA GLY A 300 -20.69 2.67 0.73
C GLY A 300 -21.72 2.23 -0.31
N ALA A 301 -22.30 3.19 -1.02
CA ALA A 301 -23.26 2.87 -2.08
C ALA A 301 -22.57 2.09 -3.21
N TYR A 302 -23.17 0.98 -3.65
CA TYR A 302 -22.63 0.09 -4.68
C TYR A 302 -21.24 -0.49 -4.37
N SER A 303 -20.83 -0.51 -3.09
CA SER A 303 -19.59 -1.17 -2.70
C SER A 303 -19.75 -2.68 -2.82
N LEU A 304 -18.81 -3.33 -3.50
CA LEU A 304 -18.78 -4.79 -3.65
C LEU A 304 -20.08 -5.38 -4.26
N GLN A 305 -20.71 -4.66 -5.19
CA GLN A 305 -22.06 -4.94 -5.70
C GLN A 305 -22.20 -6.35 -6.33
N GLN A 306 -21.21 -6.79 -7.10
CA GLN A 306 -21.22 -8.04 -7.86
C GLN A 306 -20.23 -9.05 -7.27
N ASN A 307 -20.52 -9.63 -6.10
CA ASN A 307 -19.63 -10.55 -5.39
C ASN A 307 -20.14 -11.99 -5.36
N THR A 308 -19.82 -12.82 -6.35
CA THR A 308 -20.39 -14.17 -6.39
C THR A 308 -19.78 -15.12 -5.36
N THR A 309 -18.47 -15.37 -5.37
CA THR A 309 -17.83 -16.41 -4.54
C THR A 309 -16.66 -15.88 -3.71
N ALA A 310 -16.40 -14.57 -3.77
CA ALA A 310 -15.19 -14.01 -3.21
C ALA A 310 -15.32 -13.69 -1.72
N THR A 311 -14.41 -14.23 -0.91
CA THR A 311 -14.40 -14.12 0.55
C THR A 311 -13.38 -13.10 1.05
N GLY A 312 -13.58 -12.59 2.27
CA GLY A 312 -12.55 -11.82 2.98
C GLY A 312 -12.26 -10.43 2.39
N ASN A 313 -13.16 -9.86 1.59
CA ASN A 313 -12.95 -8.53 1.02
C ASN A 313 -13.40 -7.43 1.98
N THR A 314 -12.57 -6.40 2.15
CA THR A 314 -12.89 -5.22 2.97
C THR A 314 -12.92 -3.97 2.10
N THR A 315 -14.07 -3.29 2.07
CA THR A 315 -14.30 -2.17 1.16
C THR A 315 -15.01 -1.02 1.87
N VAL A 316 -14.49 0.20 1.71
CA VAL A 316 -15.04 1.43 2.28
C VAL A 316 -14.98 2.54 1.23
N GLY A 317 -16.11 2.88 0.64
CA GLY A 317 -16.22 3.86 -0.43
C GLY A 317 -17.42 3.60 -1.34
N ALA A 318 -17.93 4.64 -1.99
CA ALA A 318 -18.92 4.41 -3.03
C ALA A 318 -18.23 3.79 -4.27
N TYR A 319 -18.84 2.74 -4.83
CA TYR A 319 -18.32 1.96 -5.96
C TYR A 319 -16.93 1.32 -5.75
N SER A 320 -16.46 1.19 -4.50
CA SER A 320 -15.24 0.41 -4.23
C SER A 320 -15.50 -1.07 -4.52
N LEU A 321 -14.59 -1.70 -5.26
CA LEU A 321 -14.64 -3.12 -5.62
C LEU A 321 -15.97 -3.59 -6.26
N ALA A 322 -16.68 -2.70 -6.96
CA ALA A 322 -18.05 -2.95 -7.42
C ALA A 322 -18.19 -4.20 -8.32
N ASN A 323 -17.18 -4.51 -9.13
CA ASN A 323 -17.18 -5.62 -10.08
C ASN A 323 -16.12 -6.67 -9.69
N ASN A 324 -16.42 -7.49 -8.67
CA ASN A 324 -15.51 -8.51 -8.14
C ASN A 324 -16.18 -9.87 -7.98
N THR A 325 -16.10 -10.72 -8.99
CA THR A 325 -16.82 -12.00 -9.00
C THR A 325 -16.16 -13.07 -8.12
N GLU A 326 -14.82 -13.19 -8.18
CA GLU A 326 -14.06 -14.27 -7.52
C GLU A 326 -12.86 -13.79 -6.68
N GLY A 327 -12.47 -12.51 -6.79
CA GLY A 327 -11.29 -11.97 -6.12
C GLY A 327 -11.41 -11.88 -4.59
N TYR A 328 -10.59 -12.61 -3.85
CA TYR A 328 -10.65 -12.72 -2.38
C TYR A 328 -9.55 -11.91 -1.67
N ASN A 329 -9.75 -11.62 -0.39
CA ASN A 329 -8.78 -10.90 0.47
C ASN A 329 -8.33 -9.54 -0.09
N ASN A 330 -9.19 -8.82 -0.81
CA ASN A 330 -8.88 -7.48 -1.29
C ASN A 330 -9.31 -6.41 -0.27
N THR A 331 -8.51 -5.36 -0.12
CA THR A 331 -8.82 -4.17 0.67
C THR A 331 -8.97 -2.97 -0.25
N ALA A 332 -10.14 -2.32 -0.28
CA ALA A 332 -10.41 -1.15 -1.11
C ALA A 332 -11.01 0.00 -0.30
N GLU A 333 -10.23 1.03 0.00
CA GLU A 333 -10.65 2.22 0.73
C GLU A 333 -10.59 3.45 -0.18
N GLY A 334 -11.72 4.05 -0.49
CA GLY A 334 -11.85 5.23 -1.34
C GLY A 334 -12.95 5.08 -2.39
N ASN A 335 -13.46 6.22 -2.86
CA ASN A 335 -14.42 6.20 -3.96
C ASN A 335 -13.77 5.58 -5.21
N ARG A 336 -14.44 4.55 -5.76
CA ARG A 336 -13.98 3.79 -6.92
C ARG A 336 -12.59 3.13 -6.76
N ALA A 337 -12.14 2.86 -5.55
CA ALA A 337 -10.96 2.03 -5.35
C ALA A 337 -11.24 0.59 -5.82
N LEU A 338 -10.33 -0.02 -6.58
CA LEU A 338 -10.43 -1.41 -7.06
C LEU A 338 -11.71 -1.75 -7.85
N THR A 339 -12.39 -0.78 -8.47
CA THR A 339 -13.74 -0.95 -9.05
C THR A 339 -13.86 -2.13 -10.02
N PHE A 340 -12.88 -2.35 -10.90
CA PHE A 340 -12.84 -3.47 -11.83
C PHE A 340 -11.78 -4.48 -11.42
N ASN A 341 -12.14 -5.44 -10.58
CA ASN A 341 -11.26 -6.51 -10.14
C ASN A 341 -12.01 -7.84 -10.19
N SER A 342 -12.09 -8.45 -11.37
CA SER A 342 -12.94 -9.63 -11.59
C SER A 342 -12.48 -10.83 -10.74
N VAL A 343 -11.18 -11.16 -10.79
CA VAL A 343 -10.61 -12.36 -10.14
C VAL A 343 -9.34 -12.08 -9.31
N GLY A 344 -8.80 -10.85 -9.36
CA GLY A 344 -7.58 -10.49 -8.62
C GLY A 344 -7.75 -10.62 -7.11
N TYR A 345 -6.71 -11.06 -6.40
CA TYR A 345 -6.77 -11.30 -4.96
C TYR A 345 -5.59 -10.68 -4.21
N LYS A 346 -5.75 -10.48 -2.91
CA LYS A 346 -4.73 -9.88 -2.01
C LYS A 346 -4.25 -8.50 -2.47
N ASN A 347 -5.10 -7.74 -3.15
CA ASN A 347 -4.78 -6.37 -3.54
C ASN A 347 -5.21 -5.38 -2.44
N THR A 348 -4.40 -4.36 -2.20
CA THR A 348 -4.70 -3.24 -1.30
C THR A 348 -4.75 -1.95 -2.09
N ALA A 349 -5.90 -1.27 -2.09
CA ALA A 349 -6.13 -0.01 -2.79
C ALA A 349 -6.68 1.04 -1.83
N VAL A 350 -5.93 2.12 -1.59
CA VAL A 350 -6.29 3.20 -0.67
C VAL A 350 -6.19 4.54 -1.38
N GLY A 351 -7.31 5.19 -1.65
CA GLY A 351 -7.40 6.48 -2.32
C GLY A 351 -8.47 6.53 -3.42
N PHE A 352 -8.78 7.73 -3.90
CA PHE A 352 -9.69 7.92 -5.04
C PHE A 352 -9.15 7.22 -6.29
N GLN A 353 -9.92 6.29 -6.85
CA GLN A 353 -9.55 5.49 -8.02
C GLN A 353 -8.19 4.76 -7.90
N ALA A 354 -7.73 4.47 -6.68
CA ALA A 354 -6.55 3.63 -6.51
C ALA A 354 -6.85 2.24 -7.10
N LEU A 355 -5.96 1.75 -7.96
CA LEU A 355 -6.05 0.42 -8.59
C LEU A 355 -7.38 0.16 -9.30
N TYR A 356 -7.94 1.20 -9.92
CA TYR A 356 -9.29 1.22 -10.51
C TYR A 356 -9.59 0.06 -11.47
N SER A 357 -8.62 -0.31 -12.33
CA SER A 357 -8.74 -1.39 -13.31
C SER A 357 -7.68 -2.47 -13.07
N ASN A 358 -8.06 -3.52 -12.33
CA ASN A 358 -7.20 -4.63 -11.92
C ASN A 358 -7.87 -5.99 -12.21
N GLU A 359 -8.14 -6.28 -13.50
CA GLU A 359 -9.01 -7.42 -13.90
C GLU A 359 -8.66 -8.75 -13.22
N SER A 360 -7.37 -9.11 -13.20
CA SER A 360 -6.88 -10.41 -12.70
C SER A 360 -5.63 -10.37 -11.82
N ALA A 361 -4.95 -9.23 -11.74
CA ALA A 361 -3.67 -9.17 -11.07
C ALA A 361 -3.79 -9.26 -9.54
N ARG A 362 -2.73 -9.77 -8.90
CA ARG A 362 -2.71 -10.08 -7.46
C ARG A 362 -1.54 -9.43 -6.74
N ASP A 363 -1.67 -9.41 -5.41
CA ASP A 363 -0.61 -8.96 -4.50
C ASP A 363 -0.13 -7.53 -4.79
N ASN A 364 -1.00 -6.66 -5.34
CA ASN A 364 -0.69 -5.25 -5.62
C ASN A 364 -1.07 -4.35 -4.44
N THR A 365 -0.25 -3.36 -4.14
CA THR A 365 -0.53 -2.31 -3.16
C THR A 365 -0.51 -0.95 -3.85
N ALA A 366 -1.62 -0.23 -3.81
CA ALA A 366 -1.77 1.12 -4.36
C ALA A 366 -2.29 2.08 -3.29
N MET A 367 -1.53 3.11 -2.95
CA MET A 367 -1.87 4.11 -1.96
C MET A 367 -1.68 5.51 -2.53
N GLY A 368 -2.77 6.23 -2.73
CA GLY A 368 -2.80 7.56 -3.32
C GLY A 368 -3.89 7.72 -4.38
N ALA A 369 -4.31 8.95 -4.64
CA ALA A 369 -5.28 9.22 -5.69
C ALA A 369 -4.69 8.85 -7.05
N ASN A 370 -5.41 8.01 -7.80
CA ASN A 370 -4.97 7.49 -9.09
C ASN A 370 -3.64 6.72 -9.04
N ALA A 371 -3.27 6.11 -7.91
CA ALA A 371 -2.16 5.15 -7.89
C ALA A 371 -2.56 3.87 -8.63
N LEU A 372 -1.71 3.40 -9.55
CA LEU A 372 -1.88 2.13 -10.28
C LEU A 372 -3.25 1.98 -11.00
N VAL A 373 -3.82 3.06 -11.53
CA VAL A 373 -5.19 3.11 -12.09
C VAL A 373 -5.44 2.03 -13.12
N ASN A 374 -4.49 1.84 -14.03
CA ASN A 374 -4.50 0.77 -15.00
C ASN A 374 -3.58 -0.32 -14.45
N ASN A 375 -4.06 -1.57 -14.41
CA ASN A 375 -3.30 -2.77 -14.00
C ASN A 375 -3.99 -4.07 -14.46
N TYR A 376 -4.34 -4.19 -15.75
CA TYR A 376 -5.31 -5.19 -16.21
C TYR A 376 -4.70 -6.51 -16.76
N GLY A 377 -3.38 -6.64 -16.86
CA GLY A 377 -2.71 -7.83 -17.41
C GLY A 377 -2.46 -8.97 -16.42
N PRO A 378 -2.34 -10.23 -16.89
CA PRO A 378 -2.08 -11.40 -16.03
C PRO A 378 -0.70 -11.43 -15.38
N ASN A 379 0.23 -10.57 -15.84
CA ASN A 379 1.58 -10.44 -15.30
C ASN A 379 1.75 -9.20 -14.44
N ALA A 380 0.68 -8.43 -14.19
CA ALA A 380 0.72 -7.15 -13.48
C ALA A 380 0.71 -7.33 -11.94
N ASP A 381 1.32 -8.41 -11.46
CA ASP A 381 1.31 -8.85 -10.07
C ASP A 381 2.42 -8.16 -9.24
N GLY A 382 2.20 -8.04 -7.93
CA GLY A 382 3.28 -7.67 -7.00
C GLY A 382 3.79 -6.23 -7.13
N ASN A 383 2.96 -5.30 -7.62
CA ASN A 383 3.33 -3.89 -7.72
C ASN A 383 3.05 -3.13 -6.42
N SER A 384 3.94 -2.21 -6.06
CA SER A 384 3.85 -1.33 -4.90
C SER A 384 3.87 0.13 -5.35
N ALA A 385 2.72 0.80 -5.36
CA ALA A 385 2.55 2.19 -5.80
C ALA A 385 2.11 3.09 -4.63
N PHE A 386 2.99 3.98 -4.18
CA PHE A 386 2.74 4.92 -3.08
C PHE A 386 2.92 6.37 -3.56
N GLY A 387 1.83 7.13 -3.63
CA GLY A 387 1.82 8.50 -4.13
C GLY A 387 0.76 8.71 -5.20
N SER A 388 0.30 9.96 -5.36
CA SER A 388 -0.68 10.25 -6.41
C SER A 388 -0.08 10.05 -7.80
N ALA A 389 -0.83 9.37 -8.67
CA ALA A 389 -0.40 8.99 -10.02
C ALA A 389 0.88 8.13 -10.08
N ALA A 390 1.29 7.49 -8.97
CA ALA A 390 2.36 6.50 -8.99
C ALA A 390 1.92 5.29 -9.83
N LEU A 391 2.75 4.90 -10.81
CA LEU A 391 2.50 3.75 -11.69
C LEU A 391 1.16 3.82 -12.48
N PHE A 392 0.68 5.03 -12.79
CA PHE A 392 -0.65 5.31 -13.33
C PHE A 392 -1.08 4.47 -14.55
N SER A 393 -0.19 4.26 -15.52
CA SER A 393 -0.49 3.61 -16.81
C SER A 393 -0.12 2.12 -16.90
N ASN A 394 0.24 1.45 -15.80
CA ASN A 394 0.70 0.06 -15.83
C ASN A 394 -0.29 -0.87 -16.55
N THR A 395 0.12 -1.59 -17.57
CA THR A 395 -0.78 -2.54 -18.25
C THR A 395 -0.49 -3.96 -17.80
N THR A 396 0.75 -4.42 -17.96
CA THR A 396 1.14 -5.82 -17.68
C THR A 396 2.41 -5.96 -16.85
N GLY A 397 3.06 -4.86 -16.46
CA GLY A 397 4.33 -4.91 -15.73
C GLY A 397 4.15 -5.38 -14.29
N GLY A 398 4.84 -6.45 -13.90
CA GLY A 398 4.83 -6.96 -12.52
C GLY A 398 6.08 -6.58 -11.73
N GLY A 399 6.03 -6.70 -10.41
CA GLY A 399 7.20 -6.55 -9.53
C GLY A 399 7.76 -5.13 -9.42
N ASN A 400 6.99 -4.10 -9.76
CA ASN A 400 7.48 -2.72 -9.70
C ASN A 400 7.25 -2.08 -8.33
N THR A 401 8.23 -1.31 -7.85
CA THR A 401 8.09 -0.42 -6.70
C THR A 401 8.13 1.02 -7.18
N SER A 402 7.10 1.81 -6.87
CA SER A 402 6.95 3.21 -7.27
C SER A 402 6.51 4.06 -6.09
N ILE A 403 7.36 4.96 -5.61
CA ILE A 403 7.11 5.78 -4.43
C ILE A 403 7.37 7.25 -4.79
N GLY A 404 6.33 8.07 -4.81
CA GLY A 404 6.39 9.49 -5.13
C GLY A 404 5.21 9.97 -5.99
N TYR A 405 5.03 11.28 -6.06
CA TYR A 405 4.06 11.86 -7.00
C TYR A 405 4.53 11.63 -8.45
N GLY A 406 3.68 10.99 -9.26
CA GLY A 406 3.96 10.71 -10.67
C GLY A 406 5.18 9.82 -10.93
N SER A 407 5.68 9.08 -9.93
CA SER A 407 6.77 8.14 -10.16
C SER A 407 6.31 7.02 -11.10
N MET A 408 7.10 6.77 -12.15
CA MET A 408 6.86 5.71 -13.14
C MET A 408 5.45 5.75 -13.78
N SER A 409 4.88 6.94 -13.96
CA SER A 409 3.47 7.12 -14.37
C SER A 409 3.13 6.56 -15.74
N SER A 410 4.09 6.47 -16.67
CA SER A 410 3.85 6.02 -18.04
C SER A 410 4.15 4.54 -18.29
N ASN A 411 4.52 3.77 -17.25
CA ASN A 411 4.90 2.35 -17.39
C ASN A 411 3.79 1.58 -18.11
N ALA A 412 4.11 0.88 -19.21
CA ALA A 412 3.14 0.02 -19.88
C ALA A 412 3.37 -1.44 -19.44
N SER A 413 4.45 -2.07 -19.88
CA SER A 413 4.73 -3.48 -19.60
C SER A 413 6.05 -3.74 -18.87
N GLY A 414 6.78 -2.69 -18.52
CA GLY A 414 8.05 -2.81 -17.79
C GLY A 414 7.86 -3.44 -16.42
N GLY A 415 8.61 -4.51 -16.13
CA GLY A 415 8.60 -5.21 -14.84
C GLY A 415 9.89 -5.04 -14.04
N ASP A 416 9.83 -5.39 -12.76
CA ASP A 416 10.97 -5.44 -11.83
C ASP A 416 11.72 -4.10 -11.68
N ASN A 417 11.01 -2.98 -11.79
CA ASN A 417 11.61 -1.66 -11.66
C ASN A 417 11.39 -1.05 -10.26
N THR A 418 12.36 -0.30 -9.76
CA THR A 418 12.24 0.51 -8.54
C THR A 418 12.36 1.99 -8.88
N ALA A 419 11.35 2.80 -8.57
CA ALA A 419 11.32 4.24 -8.75
C ALA A 419 10.93 4.92 -7.43
N ILE A 420 11.82 5.73 -6.86
CA ILE A 420 11.58 6.43 -5.59
C ILE A 420 11.94 7.91 -5.76
N GLY A 421 10.93 8.78 -5.76
CA GLY A 421 11.06 10.23 -5.87
C GLY A 421 9.99 10.88 -6.74
N TYR A 422 9.84 12.20 -6.62
CA TYR A 422 8.94 12.98 -7.49
C TYR A 422 9.35 12.81 -8.96
N GLY A 423 8.43 12.30 -9.80
CA GLY A 423 8.65 12.08 -11.24
C GLY A 423 9.85 11.18 -11.57
N SER A 424 10.29 10.32 -10.64
CA SER A 424 11.35 9.35 -10.95
C SER A 424 10.84 8.34 -11.96
N PHE A 425 11.62 8.08 -13.00
CA PHE A 425 11.34 7.10 -14.05
C PHE A 425 9.99 7.28 -14.79
N GLU A 426 9.51 8.52 -14.88
CA GLU A 426 8.19 8.92 -15.37
C GLU A 426 7.81 8.38 -16.77
N ASN A 427 8.75 8.38 -17.72
CA ASN A 427 8.50 8.03 -19.12
C ASN A 427 8.79 6.56 -19.46
N ASN A 428 8.98 5.67 -18.48
CA ASN A 428 9.17 4.25 -18.79
C ASN A 428 7.97 3.71 -19.56
N THR A 429 8.20 2.89 -20.59
CA THR A 429 7.12 2.17 -21.29
C THR A 429 7.33 0.66 -21.14
N THR A 430 8.49 0.15 -21.51
CA THR A 430 8.79 -1.30 -21.50
C THR A 430 10.11 -1.65 -20.81
N GLY A 431 10.86 -0.67 -20.29
CA GLY A 431 12.12 -0.93 -19.61
C GLY A 431 11.93 -1.80 -18.36
N THR A 432 12.84 -2.73 -18.12
CA THR A 432 12.78 -3.69 -17.00
C THR A 432 14.04 -3.67 -16.14
N GLU A 433 13.93 -4.14 -14.89
CA GLU A 433 15.06 -4.33 -13.98
C GLU A 433 15.85 -3.03 -13.70
N ASN A 434 15.18 -1.86 -13.72
CA ASN A 434 15.84 -0.57 -13.48
C ASN A 434 15.62 -0.06 -12.05
N VAL A 435 16.60 0.68 -11.54
CA VAL A 435 16.55 1.38 -10.25
C VAL A 435 16.71 2.87 -10.48
N ALA A 436 15.75 3.66 -10.00
CA ALA A 436 15.70 5.11 -10.12
C ALA A 436 15.35 5.74 -8.76
N ILE A 437 16.36 6.22 -8.04
CA ILE A 437 16.19 6.80 -6.70
C ILE A 437 16.61 8.26 -6.73
N GLY A 438 15.67 9.17 -6.50
CA GLY A 438 15.86 10.61 -6.52
C GLY A 438 14.85 11.34 -7.40
N VAL A 439 14.67 12.64 -7.15
CA VAL A 439 13.75 13.48 -7.95
C VAL A 439 14.15 13.43 -9.41
N ARG A 440 13.20 13.01 -10.25
CA ARG A 440 13.37 12.81 -11.69
C ARG A 440 14.50 11.88 -12.08
N ALA A 441 15.06 11.04 -11.18
CA ALA A 441 16.06 10.05 -11.60
C ALA A 441 15.49 9.17 -12.73
N LEU A 442 16.29 8.92 -13.78
CA LEU A 442 15.94 8.07 -14.92
C LEU A 442 14.65 8.48 -15.68
N ASN A 443 14.14 9.71 -15.51
CA ASN A 443 12.81 10.10 -15.98
C ASN A 443 12.57 9.98 -17.50
N ASN A 444 13.63 9.95 -18.30
CA ASN A 444 13.56 9.85 -19.76
C ASN A 444 13.79 8.45 -20.31
N ASN A 445 14.13 7.46 -19.48
CA ASN A 445 14.32 6.09 -19.98
C ASN A 445 12.95 5.49 -20.34
N LYS A 446 12.77 5.08 -21.61
CA LYS A 446 11.52 4.43 -22.08
C LYS A 446 11.62 2.91 -22.13
N THR A 447 12.73 2.37 -22.63
CA THR A 447 12.87 0.95 -22.99
C THR A 447 14.18 0.32 -22.51
N GLY A 448 15.07 1.10 -21.90
CA GLY A 448 16.36 0.62 -21.40
C GLY A 448 16.18 -0.26 -20.16
N ASN A 449 17.05 -1.25 -20.03
CA ASN A 449 16.95 -2.30 -19.00
C ASN A 449 18.17 -2.32 -18.09
N ARG A 450 18.03 -2.83 -16.86
CA ARG A 450 19.18 -3.05 -15.95
C ARG A 450 19.96 -1.78 -15.63
N ASN A 451 19.33 -0.62 -15.66
CA ASN A 451 20.00 0.64 -15.36
C ASN A 451 19.80 1.03 -13.90
N THR A 452 20.83 1.60 -13.29
CA THR A 452 20.79 2.15 -11.93
C THR A 452 21.06 3.65 -11.98
N ALA A 453 20.17 4.44 -11.41
CA ALA A 453 20.29 5.89 -11.28
C ALA A 453 19.96 6.30 -9.85
N ILE A 454 20.97 6.80 -9.12
CA ILE A 454 20.83 7.21 -7.73
C ILE A 454 21.28 8.66 -7.60
N GLY A 455 20.34 9.57 -7.40
CA GLY A 455 20.57 11.00 -7.27
C GLY A 455 19.52 11.83 -8.02
N LYS A 456 19.29 13.06 -7.55
CA LYS A 456 18.42 14.01 -8.27
C LYS A 456 19.00 14.28 -9.65
N PHE A 457 18.17 14.15 -10.67
CA PHE A 457 18.56 14.26 -12.08
C PHE A 457 19.61 13.24 -12.56
N SER A 458 19.85 12.16 -11.79
CA SER A 458 20.72 11.08 -12.27
C SER A 458 20.09 10.42 -13.49
N ASN A 459 20.86 10.32 -14.57
CA ASN A 459 20.46 9.77 -15.86
C ASN A 459 19.25 10.45 -16.53
N THR A 460 19.12 11.77 -16.39
CA THR A 460 17.98 12.53 -16.96
C THR A 460 18.18 13.07 -18.36
N ASN A 461 19.28 12.79 -19.09
CA ASN A 461 19.34 13.11 -20.53
C ASN A 461 20.51 12.45 -21.31
N PHE A 462 20.31 11.26 -21.91
CA PHE A 462 20.48 10.93 -23.35
C PHE A 462 20.43 9.40 -23.58
N ILE A 463 19.74 8.98 -24.65
CA ILE A 463 19.56 7.61 -25.20
C ILE A 463 18.45 6.78 -24.52
N ASP A 464 17.25 6.81 -25.12
CA ASP A 464 16.25 5.75 -24.98
C ASP A 464 16.95 4.42 -25.35
N ASN A 465 17.02 3.43 -24.43
CA ASN A 465 17.55 2.06 -24.62
C ASN A 465 18.91 1.68 -23.97
N LEU A 466 19.52 2.52 -23.13
CA LEU A 466 20.73 2.08 -22.42
C LEU A 466 20.47 0.79 -21.63
N THR A 467 21.47 -0.08 -21.57
CA THR A 467 21.39 -1.33 -20.80
C THR A 467 22.62 -1.47 -19.92
N ASN A 468 22.41 -1.92 -18.67
CA ASN A 468 23.51 -2.12 -17.71
C ASN A 468 24.33 -0.82 -17.49
N ALA A 469 23.65 0.32 -17.41
CA ALA A 469 24.26 1.62 -17.11
C ALA A 469 24.02 2.02 -15.65
N THR A 470 25.06 2.43 -14.93
CA THR A 470 24.96 2.88 -13.54
C THR A 470 25.42 4.34 -13.42
N SER A 471 24.58 5.18 -12.82
CA SER A 471 24.85 6.59 -12.50
C SER A 471 24.58 6.84 -11.02
N ILE A 472 25.53 7.44 -10.32
CA ILE A 472 25.42 7.75 -8.89
C ILE A 472 25.86 9.19 -8.65
N GLY A 473 24.97 10.05 -8.17
CA GLY A 473 25.22 11.45 -7.84
C GLY A 473 24.20 12.42 -8.45
N TYR A 474 24.24 13.68 -8.01
CA TYR A 474 23.43 14.74 -8.62
C TYR A 474 23.84 14.92 -10.09
N ASP A 475 22.87 14.83 -11.00
CA ASP A 475 23.07 15.04 -12.44
C ASP A 475 24.17 14.15 -13.04
N ALA A 476 24.40 12.97 -12.48
CA ALA A 476 25.35 12.00 -13.03
C ALA A 476 24.75 11.39 -14.32
N GLN A 477 25.48 11.50 -15.44
CA GLN A 477 25.00 11.06 -16.76
C GLN A 477 25.89 9.94 -17.33
N VAL A 478 25.26 8.92 -17.91
CA VAL A 478 25.92 7.81 -18.63
C VAL A 478 25.57 7.92 -20.11
N ASP A 479 26.53 7.65 -20.99
CA ASP A 479 26.41 7.87 -22.43
C ASP A 479 26.40 6.60 -23.28
N ALA A 480 26.55 5.43 -22.65
CA ALA A 480 26.55 4.13 -23.33
C ALA A 480 26.25 2.98 -22.34
N SER A 481 25.82 1.84 -22.88
CA SER A 481 25.60 0.60 -22.13
C SER A 481 26.89 0.06 -21.50
N ASN A 482 26.75 -0.71 -20.41
CA ASN A 482 27.86 -1.35 -19.68
C ASN A 482 28.87 -0.36 -19.06
N LYS A 483 28.38 0.80 -18.59
CA LYS A 483 29.21 1.84 -17.96
C LYS A 483 28.73 2.21 -16.58
N VAL A 484 29.69 2.53 -15.71
CA VAL A 484 29.45 3.11 -14.40
C VAL A 484 30.00 4.53 -14.38
N ARG A 485 29.17 5.50 -13.99
CA ARG A 485 29.53 6.90 -13.76
C ARG A 485 29.24 7.26 -12.30
N ILE A 486 30.26 7.77 -11.61
CA ILE A 486 30.14 8.29 -10.25
C ILE A 486 30.34 9.80 -10.31
N GLY A 487 29.27 10.53 -10.02
CA GLY A 487 29.17 11.98 -10.02
C GLY A 487 29.10 12.64 -11.40
N ASN A 488 29.04 13.96 -11.39
CA ASN A 488 29.00 14.81 -12.58
C ASN A 488 30.35 15.50 -12.79
N THR A 489 30.43 16.44 -13.74
CA THR A 489 31.67 17.17 -14.06
C THR A 489 32.14 18.13 -12.97
N ALA A 490 31.32 18.44 -11.96
CA ALA A 490 31.74 19.26 -10.83
C ALA A 490 32.55 18.46 -9.79
N VAL A 491 32.65 17.13 -9.93
CA VAL A 491 33.47 16.30 -9.03
C VAL A 491 34.95 16.58 -9.22
N THR A 492 35.62 17.06 -8.16
CA THR A 492 37.05 17.34 -8.14
C THR A 492 37.88 16.24 -7.46
N SER A 493 37.25 15.33 -6.71
CA SER A 493 37.92 14.22 -6.05
C SER A 493 36.97 13.03 -5.83
N ILE A 494 37.49 11.81 -5.99
CA ILE A 494 36.83 10.55 -5.62
C ILE A 494 37.76 9.84 -4.64
N GLY A 495 37.36 9.72 -3.38
CA GLY A 495 38.20 9.22 -2.28
C GLY A 495 37.96 7.75 -1.91
N GLY A 496 39.01 7.08 -1.44
CA GLY A 496 38.99 5.73 -0.88
C GLY A 496 40.37 5.36 -0.31
N GLN A 497 40.42 4.41 0.65
CA GLN A 497 41.69 3.98 1.25
C GLN A 497 42.51 3.07 0.31
N VAL A 498 41.84 2.30 -0.55
CA VAL A 498 42.43 1.37 -1.52
C VAL A 498 41.94 1.69 -2.92
N THR A 499 42.74 1.36 -3.94
CA THR A 499 42.36 1.51 -5.36
C THR A 499 41.42 0.40 -5.83
N TRP A 500 40.90 0.51 -7.05
CA TRP A 500 40.05 -0.49 -7.69
C TRP A 500 40.83 -1.78 -7.97
N THR A 501 40.26 -2.92 -7.55
CA THR A 501 40.81 -4.25 -7.85
C THR A 501 40.16 -4.83 -9.11
N SER A 502 40.97 -5.29 -10.06
CA SER A 502 40.52 -6.00 -11.25
C SER A 502 40.81 -7.50 -11.14
N PHE A 503 39.83 -8.35 -11.44
CA PHE A 503 40.07 -9.80 -11.51
C PHE A 503 41.06 -10.14 -12.62
N SER A 504 42.09 -10.94 -12.30
CA SER A 504 43.23 -11.20 -13.21
C SER A 504 43.79 -12.63 -13.10
N ASP A 505 43.05 -13.54 -12.44
CA ASP A 505 43.44 -14.93 -12.22
C ASP A 505 43.78 -15.64 -13.55
N GLY A 506 44.81 -16.48 -13.57
CA GLY A 506 45.21 -17.21 -14.79
C GLY A 506 44.12 -18.13 -15.33
N ARG A 507 43.24 -18.66 -14.46
CA ARG A 507 42.14 -19.57 -14.83
C ARG A 507 41.03 -18.90 -15.62
N ILE A 508 40.90 -17.57 -15.53
CA ILE A 508 39.89 -16.79 -16.26
C ILE A 508 40.46 -16.15 -17.54
N LYS A 509 41.73 -16.42 -17.88
CA LYS A 509 42.40 -15.92 -19.09
C LYS A 509 42.62 -17.05 -20.08
N LYS A 510 42.51 -16.71 -21.37
CA LYS A 510 42.82 -17.60 -22.50
C LYS A 510 43.72 -16.87 -23.50
N ASP A 511 44.36 -17.62 -24.38
CA ASP A 511 45.20 -17.08 -25.46
C ASP A 511 46.33 -16.14 -24.98
N ILE A 512 46.97 -16.50 -23.86
CA ILE A 512 48.05 -15.70 -23.26
C ILE A 512 49.27 -15.70 -24.20
N LYS A 513 49.70 -14.51 -24.64
CA LYS A 513 50.82 -14.28 -25.57
C LYS A 513 51.74 -13.18 -25.03
N GLU A 514 53.03 -13.25 -25.36
CA GLU A 514 54.06 -12.30 -24.92
C GLU A 514 54.34 -11.19 -25.95
N ASN A 515 53.30 -10.62 -26.55
CA ASN A 515 53.39 -9.68 -27.68
C ASN A 515 53.03 -8.23 -27.32
N VAL A 516 53.22 -7.82 -26.06
CA VAL A 516 52.93 -6.44 -25.62
C VAL A 516 53.98 -5.48 -26.21
N PRO A 517 53.58 -4.39 -26.89
CA PRO A 517 54.51 -3.33 -27.30
C PRO A 517 55.06 -2.56 -26.09
N GLY A 518 56.39 -2.49 -25.93
CA GLY A 518 57.06 -1.76 -24.86
C GLY A 518 57.53 -0.37 -25.27
N LEU A 519 58.84 -0.20 -25.33
CA LEU A 519 59.58 1.06 -25.46
C LEU A 519 59.15 1.86 -26.69
N LYS A 520 58.99 1.17 -27.83
CA LYS A 520 58.57 1.80 -29.08
C LYS A 520 57.17 2.43 -28.97
N PHE A 521 56.25 1.81 -28.22
CA PHE A 521 54.91 2.36 -27.99
C PHE A 521 54.99 3.55 -27.05
N ILE A 522 55.67 3.41 -25.91
CA ILE A 522 55.82 4.48 -24.92
C ILE A 522 56.48 5.72 -25.52
N ASN A 523 57.54 5.57 -26.34
CA ASN A 523 58.22 6.68 -27.01
C ASN A 523 57.36 7.40 -28.06
N SER A 524 56.27 6.78 -28.51
CA SER A 524 55.34 7.39 -29.47
C SER A 524 54.25 8.24 -28.80
N LEU A 525 54.13 8.18 -27.47
CA LEU A 525 53.14 8.92 -26.69
C LEU A 525 53.64 10.33 -26.37
N ARG A 526 52.71 11.29 -26.36
CA ARG A 526 53.01 12.70 -26.07
C ARG A 526 52.37 13.13 -24.74
N PRO A 527 53.15 13.27 -23.65
CA PRO A 527 52.65 13.82 -22.40
C PRO A 527 52.27 15.31 -22.57
N VAL A 528 51.15 15.73 -21.97
CA VAL A 528 50.63 17.10 -22.04
C VAL A 528 50.05 17.56 -20.70
N THR A 529 49.92 18.87 -20.53
CA THR A 529 49.09 19.50 -19.49
C THR A 529 47.83 20.10 -20.10
N TYR A 530 46.69 20.02 -19.42
CA TYR A 530 45.41 20.52 -19.93
C TYR A 530 44.46 20.95 -18.80
N HIS A 531 43.43 21.73 -19.18
CA HIS A 531 42.24 22.02 -18.36
C HIS A 531 41.02 21.39 -19.04
N PHE A 532 40.00 21.04 -18.27
CA PHE A 532 38.74 20.55 -18.83
C PHE A 532 37.90 21.70 -19.39
N ASP A 533 37.07 21.37 -20.39
CA ASP A 533 36.00 22.22 -20.92
C ASP A 533 34.68 21.44 -20.79
N VAL A 534 33.97 21.74 -19.70
CA VAL A 534 32.75 21.03 -19.30
C VAL A 534 31.62 21.26 -20.30
N ALA A 535 31.50 22.49 -20.82
CA ALA A 535 30.47 22.84 -21.79
C ALA A 535 30.64 22.03 -23.09
N LYS A 536 31.87 21.95 -23.60
CA LYS A 536 32.19 21.14 -24.78
C LYS A 536 32.01 19.65 -24.51
N GLN A 537 32.37 19.16 -23.31
CA GLN A 537 32.14 17.77 -22.94
C GLN A 537 30.65 17.42 -22.97
N TYR A 538 29.78 18.26 -22.40
CA TYR A 538 28.33 18.06 -22.42
C TYR A 538 27.77 18.09 -23.84
N ALA A 539 28.21 19.06 -24.66
CA ALA A 539 27.81 19.14 -26.06
C ALA A 539 28.17 17.86 -26.84
N LEU A 540 29.39 17.32 -26.65
CA LEU A 540 29.82 16.07 -27.27
C LEU A 540 29.02 14.86 -26.77
N MET A 541 28.71 14.80 -25.48
CA MET A 541 27.88 13.74 -24.90
C MET A 541 26.41 13.87 -25.33
N GLY A 542 25.99 15.02 -25.85
CA GLY A 542 24.60 15.35 -26.16
C GLY A 542 23.78 15.73 -24.92
N ILE A 543 24.43 15.95 -23.78
CA ILE A 543 23.77 16.34 -22.54
C ILE A 543 23.26 17.77 -22.72
N LYS A 544 21.92 17.96 -22.74
CA LYS A 544 21.34 19.30 -22.67
C LYS A 544 21.52 19.83 -21.26
N ASP A 545 22.11 21.01 -21.16
CA ASP A 545 22.34 21.67 -19.89
C ASP A 545 21.01 22.05 -19.22
N SER A 546 20.50 21.14 -18.40
CA SER A 546 19.19 21.25 -17.76
C SER A 546 19.30 21.70 -16.30
N SER A 547 20.51 21.83 -15.76
CA SER A 547 20.74 22.21 -14.38
C SER A 547 20.80 23.74 -14.23
N SER A 548 20.04 24.27 -13.27
CA SER A 548 20.19 25.62 -12.74
C SER A 548 21.67 25.92 -12.51
N ASN A 549 22.22 26.98 -13.12
CA ASN A 549 23.60 27.44 -12.94
C ASN A 549 23.97 27.48 -11.45
N TYR A 550 24.57 26.42 -10.92
CA TYR A 550 25.08 26.36 -9.56
C TYR A 550 26.57 26.65 -9.58
N LYS A 551 27.03 27.33 -8.53
CA LYS A 551 28.27 28.11 -8.50
C LYS A 551 29.55 27.29 -8.73
N GLU A 552 29.52 26.01 -8.35
CA GLU A 552 30.67 25.09 -8.34
C GLU A 552 30.81 24.24 -9.62
N LYS A 553 29.87 24.37 -10.57
CA LYS A 553 29.78 23.50 -11.77
C LYS A 553 31.07 23.43 -12.61
N PHE A 554 31.82 24.52 -12.65
CA PHE A 554 33.04 24.69 -13.45
C PHE A 554 34.33 24.66 -12.60
N ASP A 555 34.27 24.23 -11.34
CA ASP A 555 35.44 24.23 -10.46
C ASP A 555 36.57 23.31 -10.97
N ILE A 556 36.22 22.23 -11.67
CA ILE A 556 37.20 21.33 -12.29
C ILE A 556 38.05 22.03 -13.37
N GLU A 557 37.52 23.07 -14.03
CA GLU A 557 38.22 23.80 -15.08
C GLU A 557 39.36 24.68 -14.53
N LYS A 558 39.38 24.93 -13.22
CA LYS A 558 40.43 25.71 -12.54
C LYS A 558 41.68 24.89 -12.22
N ILE A 559 41.63 23.57 -12.38
CA ILE A 559 42.70 22.64 -12.02
C ILE A 559 43.49 22.27 -13.29
N ALA A 560 44.81 22.43 -13.26
CA ALA A 560 45.70 21.96 -14.31
C ALA A 560 45.99 20.47 -14.12
N PHE A 561 45.66 19.65 -15.12
CA PHE A 561 45.90 18.21 -15.12
C PHE A 561 47.06 17.85 -16.05
N THR A 562 47.78 16.77 -15.73
CA THR A 562 48.81 16.16 -16.58
C THR A 562 48.31 14.83 -17.13
N GLY A 563 48.55 14.55 -18.41
CA GLY A 563 48.09 13.30 -19.01
C GLY A 563 48.38 13.16 -20.50
N PHE A 564 47.55 12.38 -21.20
CA PHE A 564 47.61 12.15 -22.64
C PHE A 564 46.26 12.46 -23.31
N VAL A 565 46.29 12.78 -24.61
CA VAL A 565 45.09 12.93 -25.43
C VAL A 565 44.67 11.56 -25.98
N ALA A 566 43.45 11.11 -25.67
CA ALA A 566 42.99 9.75 -25.99
C ALA A 566 43.08 9.40 -27.49
N GLN A 567 42.78 10.35 -28.38
CA GLN A 567 42.86 10.20 -29.82
C GLN A 567 44.32 10.02 -30.30
N GLU A 568 45.27 10.70 -29.67
CA GLU A 568 46.69 10.57 -29.99
C GLU A 568 47.24 9.21 -29.55
N VAL A 569 46.82 8.72 -28.37
CA VAL A 569 47.14 7.37 -27.90
C VAL A 569 46.57 6.30 -28.84
N ASP A 570 45.32 6.46 -29.30
CA ASP A 570 44.71 5.54 -30.28
C ASP A 570 45.46 5.53 -31.61
N ALA A 571 45.85 6.70 -32.11
CA ALA A 571 46.66 6.80 -33.32
C ALA A 571 48.03 6.13 -33.16
N ALA A 572 48.69 6.29 -32.01
CA ALA A 572 49.94 5.63 -31.68
C ALA A 572 49.80 4.10 -31.63
N ALA A 573 48.78 3.59 -30.95
CA ALA A 573 48.52 2.15 -30.84
C ALA A 573 48.23 1.51 -32.23
N LYS A 574 47.40 2.18 -33.04
CA LYS A 574 47.07 1.75 -34.41
C LYS A 574 48.29 1.63 -35.33
N LYS A 575 49.24 2.58 -35.24
CA LYS A 575 50.50 2.52 -36.03
C LYS A 575 51.32 1.25 -35.76
N MET A 576 51.05 0.57 -34.64
CA MET A 576 51.77 -0.61 -34.20
C MET A 576 50.93 -1.88 -34.29
N ASN A 577 49.73 -1.81 -34.89
CA ASN A 577 48.75 -2.88 -34.90
C ASN A 577 48.43 -3.40 -33.48
N PHE A 578 48.38 -2.49 -32.51
CA PHE A 578 48.11 -2.80 -31.12
C PHE A 578 46.71 -2.31 -30.74
N ASP A 579 45.82 -3.25 -30.41
CA ASP A 579 44.50 -2.91 -29.86
C ASP A 579 44.60 -2.72 -28.34
N PHE A 580 44.93 -1.50 -27.94
CA PHE A 580 45.23 -1.20 -26.55
C PHE A 580 43.97 -1.06 -25.69
N SER A 581 43.81 -1.94 -24.71
CA SER A 581 42.71 -1.95 -23.72
C SER A 581 42.63 -0.66 -22.88
N GLY A 582 43.70 0.13 -22.83
CA GLY A 582 43.73 1.41 -22.11
C GLY A 582 42.86 2.50 -22.71
N ILE A 583 42.32 2.35 -23.92
CA ILE A 583 41.50 3.35 -24.59
C ILE A 583 40.02 2.94 -24.48
N ASP A 584 39.18 3.80 -23.93
CA ASP A 584 37.72 3.63 -23.97
C ASP A 584 37.14 4.37 -25.17
N LYS A 585 36.54 3.61 -26.09
CA LYS A 585 35.92 4.08 -27.35
C LYS A 585 34.40 3.92 -27.36
N THR A 586 33.81 3.44 -26.27
CA THR A 586 32.42 2.93 -26.24
C THR A 586 31.34 4.00 -26.14
N GLY A 587 31.71 5.28 -25.95
CA GLY A 587 30.78 6.42 -25.89
C GLY A 587 31.15 7.55 -26.86
N LYS A 588 30.51 8.70 -26.70
CA LYS A 588 30.75 9.86 -27.58
C LYS A 588 32.05 10.61 -27.27
N VAL A 589 32.54 10.46 -26.03
CA VAL A 589 33.81 11.01 -25.58
C VAL A 589 34.76 9.86 -25.24
N MET A 590 35.97 9.88 -25.79
CA MET A 590 36.99 8.86 -25.53
C MET A 590 37.61 9.06 -24.13
N GLY A 591 37.87 7.95 -23.45
CA GLY A 591 38.54 7.93 -22.15
C GLY A 591 39.86 7.17 -22.18
N LEU A 592 40.70 7.39 -21.17
CA LEU A 592 41.93 6.61 -20.93
C LEU A 592 41.88 5.91 -19.57
N ARG A 593 42.27 4.64 -19.56
CA ARG A 593 42.46 3.82 -18.35
C ARG A 593 43.95 3.81 -18.01
N TYR A 594 44.38 4.79 -17.21
CA TYR A 594 45.81 5.00 -16.92
C TYR A 594 46.53 3.76 -16.33
N ALA A 595 45.83 2.92 -15.56
CA ALA A 595 46.40 1.69 -15.01
C ALA A 595 46.85 0.69 -16.10
N GLU A 596 46.21 0.70 -17.28
CA GLU A 596 46.55 -0.21 -18.39
C GLU A 596 47.91 0.12 -19.03
N PHE A 597 48.44 1.33 -18.83
CA PHE A 597 49.76 1.72 -19.33
C PHE A 597 50.91 1.08 -18.52
N VAL A 598 50.64 0.55 -17.33
CA VAL A 598 51.66 -0.07 -16.48
C VAL A 598 52.31 -1.26 -17.18
N VAL A 599 51.55 -2.09 -17.90
CA VAL A 599 52.11 -3.29 -18.55
C VAL A 599 53.03 -2.92 -19.74
N PRO A 600 52.64 -2.03 -20.68
CA PRO A 600 53.57 -1.48 -21.67
C PRO A 600 54.79 -0.79 -21.06
N LEU A 601 54.63 -0.05 -19.95
CA LEU A 601 55.76 0.56 -19.23
C LEU A 601 56.73 -0.49 -18.68
N VAL A 602 56.22 -1.56 -18.07
CA VAL A 602 57.06 -2.69 -17.61
C VAL A 602 57.83 -3.30 -18.78
N LYS A 603 57.16 -3.54 -19.92
CA LYS A 603 57.82 -4.07 -21.12
C LYS A 603 58.89 -3.11 -21.66
N ALA A 604 58.61 -1.80 -21.67
CA ALA A 604 59.58 -0.78 -22.07
C ALA A 604 60.82 -0.78 -21.15
N VAL A 605 60.63 -0.91 -19.84
CA VAL A 605 61.72 -1.01 -18.87
C VAL A 605 62.54 -2.28 -19.07
N GLN A 606 61.90 -3.42 -19.38
CA GLN A 606 62.60 -4.66 -19.73
C GLN A 606 63.45 -4.50 -21.00
N GLU A 607 62.90 -3.87 -22.04
CA GLU A 607 63.61 -3.60 -23.29
C GLU A 607 64.81 -2.65 -23.06
N LEU A 608 64.61 -1.55 -22.34
CA LEU A 608 65.67 -0.63 -21.92
C LEU A 608 66.76 -1.33 -21.10
N SER A 609 66.38 -2.22 -20.18
CA SER A 609 67.32 -2.99 -19.37
C SER A 609 68.18 -3.90 -20.25
N ASN A 610 67.59 -4.56 -21.25
CA ASN A 610 68.32 -5.42 -22.18
C ASN A 610 69.28 -4.63 -23.07
N GLU A 611 68.84 -3.48 -23.58
CA GLU A 611 69.72 -2.57 -24.35
C GLU A 611 70.89 -2.08 -23.50
N ASN A 612 70.66 -1.75 -22.23
CA ASN A 612 71.71 -1.32 -21.31
C ASN A 612 72.73 -2.44 -21.02
N GLU A 613 72.27 -3.68 -20.80
CA GLU A 613 73.18 -4.82 -20.61
C GLU A 613 74.00 -5.13 -21.88
N ALA A 614 73.39 -5.02 -23.05
CA ALA A 614 74.10 -5.14 -24.32
C ALA A 614 75.18 -4.04 -24.46
N GLN A 615 74.85 -2.81 -24.12
CA GLN A 615 75.80 -1.69 -24.16
C GLN A 615 76.95 -1.89 -23.17
N LYS A 616 76.69 -2.39 -21.95
CA LYS A 616 77.75 -2.74 -20.98
C LYS A 616 78.69 -3.81 -21.51
N LYS A 617 78.17 -4.84 -22.18
CA LYS A 617 78.99 -5.89 -22.79
C LYS A 617 79.89 -5.34 -23.90
N ILE A 618 79.37 -4.46 -24.75
CA ILE A 618 80.16 -3.77 -25.79
C ILE A 618 81.27 -2.95 -25.14
N ASN A 619 80.95 -2.18 -24.10
CA ASN A 619 81.95 -1.37 -23.39
C ASN A 619 83.03 -2.25 -22.73
N ALA A 620 82.67 -3.41 -22.19
CA ALA A 620 83.63 -4.37 -21.62
C ALA A 620 84.53 -5.00 -22.69
N ASP A 621 83.98 -5.34 -23.86
CA ASP A 621 84.76 -5.88 -24.98
C ASP A 621 85.72 -4.83 -25.56
N LEU A 622 85.25 -3.59 -25.75
CA LEU A 622 86.09 -2.46 -26.14
C LEU A 622 87.21 -2.22 -25.12
N GLN A 623 86.91 -2.31 -23.81
CA GLN A 623 87.93 -2.20 -22.77
C GLN A 623 88.98 -3.31 -22.87
N LYS A 624 88.55 -4.55 -23.11
CA LYS A 624 89.46 -5.68 -23.32
C LYS A 624 90.36 -5.49 -24.55
N GLN A 625 89.79 -5.04 -25.67
CA GLN A 625 90.55 -4.71 -26.88
C GLN A 625 91.59 -3.61 -26.62
N ILE A 626 91.23 -2.58 -25.86
CA ILE A 626 92.17 -1.51 -25.45
C ILE A 626 93.32 -2.07 -24.62
N ASP A 627 93.04 -2.98 -23.69
CA ASP A 627 94.07 -3.57 -22.82
C ASP A 627 94.97 -4.56 -23.59
N GLU A 628 94.44 -5.32 -24.54
CA GLU A 628 95.23 -6.13 -25.49
C GLU A 628 96.15 -5.25 -26.37
N LEU A 629 95.64 -4.12 -26.87
CA LEU A 629 96.44 -3.17 -27.66
C LEU A 629 97.60 -2.57 -26.84
N LYS A 630 97.34 -2.20 -25.58
CA LYS A 630 98.39 -1.72 -24.65
C LYS A 630 99.44 -2.79 -24.41
N LEU A 631 99.05 -4.07 -24.28
CA LEU A 631 99.98 -5.17 -24.09
C LEU A 631 100.89 -5.37 -25.32
N LEU A 632 100.33 -5.33 -26.54
CA LEU A 632 101.10 -5.39 -27.77
C LEU A 632 102.11 -4.25 -27.91
N ILE A 633 101.71 -3.01 -27.57
CA ILE A 633 102.61 -1.85 -27.57
C ILE A 633 103.76 -2.07 -26.58
N THR A 634 103.48 -2.65 -25.41
CA THR A 634 104.47 -2.94 -24.38
C THR A 634 105.46 -4.04 -24.83
N GLN A 635 104.97 -5.07 -25.52
CA GLN A 635 105.81 -6.14 -26.09
C GLN A 635 106.69 -5.64 -27.25
N ASN A 636 106.16 -4.77 -28.12
CA ASN A 636 106.95 -4.14 -29.19
C ASN A 636 108.06 -3.24 -28.62
N ASN A 637 107.78 -2.52 -27.54
CA ASN A 637 108.79 -1.73 -26.83
C ASN A 637 109.87 -2.61 -26.17
N GLN A 638 109.54 -3.81 -25.67
CA GLN A 638 110.54 -4.76 -25.15
C GLN A 638 111.44 -5.37 -26.24
N GLN A 639 110.93 -5.60 -27.45
CA GLN A 639 111.78 -6.04 -28.58
C GLN A 639 112.75 -4.94 -29.05
N ALA A 640 112.39 -3.66 -28.92
CA ALA A 640 113.29 -2.55 -29.24
C ALA A 640 114.45 -2.37 -28.22
N VAL A 641 114.28 -2.79 -26.96
CA VAL A 641 115.31 -2.67 -25.90
C VAL A 641 116.40 -3.75 -26.01
N ASN A 642 116.10 -4.92 -26.58
CA ASN A 642 117.05 -6.03 -26.71
C ASN A 642 118.02 -5.90 -27.92
N ALA A 643 117.98 -4.78 -28.66
CA ALA A 643 118.85 -4.49 -29.81
C ALA A 643 119.76 -3.26 -29.59
N MET A 644 120.09 -2.91 -28.34
CA MET A 644 121.10 -1.89 -28.04
C MET A 644 122.52 -2.45 -28.22
N PRO A 645 123.42 -1.76 -28.95
CA PRO A 645 124.82 -2.17 -29.09
C PRO A 645 125.55 -2.10 -27.74
N THR A 646 126.20 -3.21 -27.35
CA THR A 646 127.06 -3.30 -26.16
C THR A 646 128.21 -2.30 -26.26
N GLY A 647 128.41 -1.48 -25.22
CA GLY A 647 129.51 -0.50 -25.16
C GLY A 647 129.12 0.96 -25.40
N ILE A 648 127.84 1.28 -25.60
CA ILE A 648 127.33 2.66 -25.63
C ILE A 648 126.46 2.91 -24.40
N SER A 649 126.75 3.94 -23.60
CA SER A 649 125.98 4.30 -22.41
C SER A 649 125.77 5.81 -22.28
N LEU A 650 124.60 6.18 -21.73
CA LEU A 650 124.27 7.55 -21.31
C LEU A 650 124.00 7.52 -19.82
N GLU A 651 124.84 8.18 -19.03
CA GLU A 651 124.69 8.21 -17.58
C GLU A 651 123.73 9.32 -17.16
N GLN A 652 123.17 9.13 -15.96
CA GLN A 652 122.38 10.16 -15.32
C GLN A 652 123.25 11.41 -15.08
N ASN A 653 122.75 12.59 -15.42
CA ASN A 653 123.44 13.86 -15.18
C ASN A 653 123.65 14.07 -13.67
N ILE A 654 124.81 14.59 -13.29
CA ILE A 654 125.16 14.82 -11.88
C ILE A 654 125.59 16.28 -11.70
N PRO A 655 124.96 17.04 -10.78
CA PRO A 655 123.79 16.65 -9.95
C PRO A 655 122.48 16.65 -10.76
N ASN A 656 121.49 15.86 -10.32
CA ASN A 656 120.10 15.90 -10.79
C ASN A 656 119.15 15.71 -9.59
N PRO A 657 118.34 16.73 -9.20
CA PRO A 657 118.18 18.03 -9.83
C PRO A 657 119.41 18.95 -9.70
N PHE A 658 119.50 20.00 -10.53
CA PHE A 658 120.58 21.00 -10.43
C PHE A 658 120.07 22.45 -10.54
N ASN A 659 120.81 23.38 -9.92
CA ASN A 659 120.46 24.81 -9.88
C ASN A 659 121.54 25.76 -10.43
N GLN A 660 122.71 25.26 -10.85
CA GLN A 660 123.77 26.07 -11.48
C GLN A 660 124.29 25.40 -12.76
N SER A 661 124.86 24.19 -12.64
CA SER A 661 125.27 23.37 -13.78
C SER A 661 125.16 21.88 -13.45
N SER A 662 125.07 21.04 -14.47
CA SER A 662 125.09 19.60 -14.36
C SER A 662 125.87 18.98 -15.51
N THR A 663 126.50 17.84 -15.26
CA THR A 663 127.32 17.15 -16.25
C THR A 663 126.68 15.83 -16.62
N ILE A 664 126.49 15.60 -17.91
CA ILE A 664 126.05 14.32 -18.49
C ILE A 664 127.31 13.56 -18.91
N ASN A 665 127.56 12.41 -18.32
CA ASN A 665 128.59 11.50 -18.79
C ASN A 665 128.01 10.56 -19.86
N TYR A 666 128.80 10.25 -20.87
CA TYR A 666 128.44 9.26 -21.89
C TYR A 666 129.65 8.42 -22.27
N THR A 667 129.41 7.20 -22.75
CA THR A 667 130.43 6.32 -23.33
C THR A 667 129.99 5.89 -24.72
N ILE A 668 130.87 5.99 -25.71
CA ILE A 668 130.64 5.44 -27.06
C ILE A 668 131.87 4.60 -27.42
N ALA A 669 131.77 3.27 -27.35
CA ALA A 669 132.93 2.37 -27.50
C ALA A 669 133.52 2.28 -28.92
N GLU A 670 132.74 2.54 -29.97
CA GLU A 670 133.16 2.39 -31.37
C GLU A 670 133.21 3.72 -32.14
N LYS A 671 133.92 3.75 -33.27
CA LYS A 671 133.88 4.88 -34.21
C LYS A 671 132.47 5.03 -34.78
N PHE A 672 131.94 6.25 -34.76
CA PHE A 672 130.61 6.60 -35.27
C PHE A 672 130.71 7.63 -36.41
N ASN A 673 129.70 7.70 -37.28
CA ASN A 673 129.61 8.71 -38.33
C ASN A 673 129.04 10.03 -37.79
N SER A 674 128.07 9.94 -36.88
CA SER A 674 127.55 11.07 -36.13
C SER A 674 127.06 10.62 -34.75
N ALA A 675 127.30 11.43 -33.72
CA ALA A 675 126.72 11.22 -32.40
C ALA A 675 126.31 12.57 -31.81
N THR A 676 125.11 12.62 -31.24
CA THR A 676 124.55 13.84 -30.66
C THR A 676 123.83 13.54 -29.34
N ILE A 677 123.92 14.47 -28.38
CA ILE A 677 123.01 14.51 -27.23
C ILE A 677 122.00 15.63 -27.49
N ILE A 678 120.73 15.27 -27.54
CA ILE A 678 119.62 16.19 -27.77
C ILE A 678 118.82 16.34 -26.48
N ILE A 679 118.64 17.58 -26.04
CA ILE A 679 117.80 17.95 -24.91
C ILE A 679 116.44 18.39 -25.44
N THR A 680 115.36 17.81 -24.94
CA THR A 680 113.99 18.18 -25.24
C THR A 680 113.22 18.60 -24.00
N ASP A 681 112.20 19.45 -24.17
CA ASP A 681 111.20 19.68 -23.12
C ASP A 681 110.21 18.50 -23.01
N ASN A 682 109.24 18.62 -22.08
CA ASN A 682 108.22 17.59 -21.83
C ASN A 682 107.22 17.40 -23.00
N SER A 683 107.24 18.28 -24.01
CA SER A 683 106.46 18.14 -25.26
C SER A 683 107.26 17.46 -26.38
N GLY A 684 108.54 17.15 -26.15
CA GLY A 684 109.44 16.56 -27.14
C GLY A 684 110.12 17.57 -28.06
N LYS A 685 109.96 18.88 -27.83
CA LYS A 685 110.62 19.92 -28.63
C LYS A 685 112.10 20.01 -28.28
N THR A 686 112.97 19.96 -29.30
CA THR A 686 114.42 20.15 -29.13
C THR A 686 114.73 21.54 -28.61
N ILE A 687 115.39 21.59 -27.47
CA ILE A 687 115.83 22.83 -26.80
C ILE A 687 117.32 23.06 -27.02
N LYS A 688 118.14 22.00 -27.00
CA LYS A 688 119.58 22.10 -27.20
C LYS A 688 120.14 20.81 -27.79
N GLN A 689 121.16 20.92 -28.62
CA GLN A 689 121.84 19.78 -29.23
C GLN A 689 123.35 19.93 -29.07
N PHE A 690 124.01 18.85 -28.68
CA PHE A 690 125.47 18.75 -28.57
C PHE A 690 125.95 17.70 -29.55
N THR A 691 126.85 18.06 -30.47
CA THR A 691 127.51 17.11 -31.35
C THR A 691 128.76 16.57 -30.67
N LEU A 692 128.90 15.26 -30.64
CA LEU A 692 130.03 14.56 -30.01
C LEU A 692 131.06 14.22 -31.08
N SER A 693 132.33 14.53 -30.84
CA SER A 693 133.38 14.49 -31.87
C SER A 693 134.37 13.33 -31.73
N SER A 694 134.31 12.55 -30.65
CA SER A 694 135.25 11.44 -30.39
C SER A 694 134.56 10.25 -29.74
N SER A 695 134.99 9.04 -30.11
CA SER A 695 134.68 7.79 -29.40
C SER A 695 135.44 7.71 -28.07
N GLY A 696 134.88 7.01 -27.09
CA GLY A 696 135.38 6.88 -25.73
C GLY A 696 134.41 7.43 -24.68
N LYS A 697 134.90 7.63 -23.44
CA LYS A 697 134.16 8.34 -22.39
C LYS A 697 134.26 9.85 -22.63
N GLY A 698 133.12 10.53 -22.57
CA GLY A 698 133.05 11.97 -22.70
C GLY A 698 132.00 12.56 -21.78
N THR A 699 132.01 13.89 -21.68
CA THR A 699 131.11 14.63 -20.80
C THR A 699 130.54 15.84 -21.52
N VAL A 700 129.24 16.09 -21.35
CA VAL A 700 128.58 17.33 -21.78
C VAL A 700 128.11 18.08 -20.54
N SER A 701 128.53 19.33 -20.41
CA SER A 701 128.08 20.20 -19.31
C SER A 701 126.92 21.09 -19.73
N ILE A 702 125.90 21.16 -18.90
CA ILE A 702 124.72 22.01 -19.06
C ILE A 702 124.73 23.06 -17.96
N ALA A 703 124.83 24.32 -18.34
CA ALA A 703 124.65 25.44 -17.42
C ALA A 703 123.18 25.88 -17.40
N LYS A 704 122.65 26.17 -16.21
CA LYS A 704 121.28 26.68 -16.00
C LYS A 704 120.98 27.90 -16.85
N GLY A 705 121.93 28.81 -17.04
CA GLY A 705 121.73 30.02 -17.86
C GLY A 705 121.28 29.75 -19.31
N SER A 706 121.31 28.50 -19.77
CA SER A 706 120.85 28.10 -21.10
C SER A 706 119.48 27.42 -21.14
N LEU A 707 118.77 27.23 -20.01
CA LEU A 707 117.46 26.54 -19.94
C LEU A 707 116.60 27.11 -18.79
N ALA A 708 115.28 27.13 -18.95
CA ALA A 708 114.36 27.51 -17.87
C ALA A 708 114.29 26.42 -16.78
N ASN A 709 113.73 26.74 -15.61
CA ASN A 709 113.45 25.72 -14.60
C ASN A 709 112.35 24.79 -15.10
N GLY A 710 112.50 23.48 -14.90
CA GLY A 710 111.53 22.50 -15.36
C GLY A 710 112.14 21.12 -15.60
N LEU A 711 111.29 20.21 -16.05
CA LEU A 711 111.65 18.83 -16.36
C LEU A 711 112.00 18.73 -17.85
N TYR A 712 113.14 18.15 -18.13
CA TYR A 712 113.66 17.94 -19.48
C TYR A 712 114.07 16.49 -19.67
N HIS A 713 114.15 16.07 -20.92
CA HIS A 713 114.75 14.81 -21.32
C HIS A 713 116.02 15.10 -22.11
N TYR A 714 117.05 14.30 -21.92
CA TYR A 714 118.22 14.29 -22.80
C TYR A 714 118.43 12.89 -23.32
N SER A 715 118.64 12.81 -24.62
CA SER A 715 118.71 11.56 -25.36
C SER A 715 119.99 11.52 -26.18
N LEU A 716 120.72 10.40 -26.10
CA LEU A 716 121.89 10.14 -26.91
C LEU A 716 121.45 9.49 -28.23
N TYR A 717 121.81 10.11 -29.34
CA TYR A 717 121.64 9.55 -30.67
C TYR A 717 123.01 9.19 -31.26
N VAL A 718 123.15 7.99 -31.81
CA VAL A 718 124.34 7.54 -32.52
C VAL A 718 123.91 7.07 -33.91
N ASN A 719 124.55 7.59 -34.95
CA ASN A 719 124.21 7.37 -36.37
C ASN A 719 122.72 7.58 -36.68
N GLY A 720 122.10 8.58 -36.06
CA GLY A 720 120.69 8.94 -36.25
C GLY A 720 119.67 8.08 -35.48
N LYS A 721 120.10 7.06 -34.72
CA LYS A 721 119.21 6.26 -33.87
C LYS A 721 119.33 6.69 -32.41
N MET A 722 118.20 6.85 -31.73
CA MET A 722 118.18 7.07 -30.28
C MET A 722 118.72 5.80 -29.61
N VAL A 723 119.78 5.95 -28.84
CA VAL A 723 120.32 4.88 -28.01
C VAL A 723 119.58 4.91 -26.68
N ASP A 724 119.84 5.90 -25.82
CA ASP A 724 119.25 5.98 -24.48
C ASP A 724 118.71 7.39 -24.22
N SER A 725 117.75 7.50 -23.31
CA SER A 725 117.13 8.76 -22.88
C SER A 725 116.99 8.80 -21.37
N LYS A 726 117.32 9.94 -20.78
CA LYS A 726 117.29 10.17 -19.33
C LYS A 726 116.58 11.48 -19.03
N LYS A 727 116.00 11.56 -17.83
CA LYS A 727 115.31 12.76 -17.34
C LYS A 727 116.28 13.64 -16.56
N MET A 728 116.22 14.95 -16.75
CA MET A 728 116.90 15.92 -15.90
C MET A 728 115.90 16.97 -15.39
N GLU A 729 116.14 17.47 -14.20
CA GLU A 729 115.33 18.50 -13.57
C GLU A 729 116.19 19.71 -13.20
N ILE A 730 115.75 20.89 -13.64
CA ILE A 730 116.40 22.17 -13.35
C ILE A 730 115.56 22.91 -12.33
N ILE A 731 116.15 23.18 -11.18
CA ILE A 731 115.50 23.83 -10.04
C ILE A 731 116.08 25.24 -9.78
N LYS A 732 115.35 26.02 -8.98
CA LYS A 732 115.66 27.43 -8.70
C LYS A 732 116.99 27.65 -8.01
#